data_AF-R5I245-F1
#
_entry.id   AF-R5I245-F1
#
_cell.length_a   1.000
_cell.length_b   1.000
_cell.length_c   1.000
_cell.angle_alpha   90.00
_cell.angle_beta   90.00
_cell.angle_gamma   90.00
#
_symmetry.space_group_name_H-M   'P 1'
#
loop_
_entity.id
_entity.type
_entity.pdbx_description
1 polymer ?
#
loop_
_entity_poly.entity_id
_entity_poly.type
_entity_poly.pdbx_seq_one_letter_code
_entity_poly.pdbx_strand_id
1 'polypeptide(L)'
;MRKFYTYFLSALVLAIAAAFSASAQKKEFKVEESSARNMPEWVNSVERDFLIATASGGDIEEAKAAVIENVKKQIAQSIATRIVSESSLTTSAYQSGSDFSKTQNLESSILSRTAKLPFIGEISLSKAADYYWERRYYRSTGRYEYFYAVKYPFSEFEMKKLVMEYQEHDRGLNEKIADYQAGIDFVTSIEEISETLNSLRTFQDEFDVQDPRFNQVQSIANQYRQLYDQITIDWFQEKKGVAVVSLSLAGRSISTSQRPQIKSNCASQISSSYEGNTLVIKYNDEYCYEDDQNWIEVRFRAGNKYISGKIYFKNNVDISITGVVSDAATGQPLPYARLTLIPGGKTVTTGRNGLYVFNDLASGTYSVQAVKNGYSAGEVQASVISGTTVRADISLTSDGSASQQPAVQPHPTAAAPVQETVTAATKPSQDPLNTVRNGLAAYFRFNGTTRSEVSAVQGNPVNNPQYTTGADGTQAIAVSSIDGSQISFPKPLIAYPNMNYSVTFWMKGFSDGHVWSMANGDSRFNQPKLTIRDGKFYINNSSNYNGTGFTHPQLDYNWHFIAVVVKTEGNTVIGSLYIDGVLVDSVRLYGYTERTCTKFLLGGASESGDNAIDTNFDNLRIYSSRALSDEEVAQIYMSEK
;
A
#
# COMPACT_ATOMS: atom_id res chain seq x y z
N MET A 1 -49.46 0.64 -12.75
CA MET A 1 -49.59 -0.55 -11.88
C MET A 1 -50.41 -1.74 -12.45
N ARG A 2 -50.76 -1.78 -13.75
CA ARG A 2 -51.46 -2.94 -14.35
C ARG A 2 -50.78 -3.57 -15.59
N LYS A 3 -49.58 -3.10 -15.97
CA LYS A 3 -48.81 -3.58 -17.14
C LYS A 3 -47.47 -4.26 -16.79
N PHE A 4 -47.10 -4.32 -15.51
CA PHE A 4 -45.90 -5.03 -15.03
C PHE A 4 -46.16 -6.52 -14.74
N TYR A 5 -47.43 -6.94 -14.61
CA TYR A 5 -47.81 -8.33 -14.34
C TYR A 5 -47.87 -9.22 -15.61
N THR A 6 -47.89 -8.63 -16.79
CA THR A 6 -48.15 -9.35 -18.05
C THR A 6 -46.89 -9.97 -18.68
N TYR A 7 -45.69 -9.48 -18.36
CA TYR A 7 -44.44 -10.09 -18.88
C TYR A 7 -43.86 -11.19 -17.98
N PHE A 8 -44.23 -11.19 -16.68
CA PHE A 8 -43.85 -12.24 -15.73
C PHE A 8 -44.67 -13.52 -15.89
N LEU A 9 -45.91 -13.43 -16.40
CA LEU A 9 -46.69 -14.63 -16.74
C LEU A 9 -46.24 -15.26 -18.08
N SER A 10 -45.73 -14.51 -19.05
CA SER A 10 -45.44 -15.07 -20.39
C SER A 10 -44.15 -15.91 -20.47
N ALA A 11 -43.16 -15.70 -19.58
CA ALA A 11 -41.95 -16.53 -19.53
C ALA A 11 -42.11 -17.75 -18.61
N LEU A 12 -42.98 -17.68 -17.60
CA LEU A 12 -43.33 -18.83 -16.75
C LEU A 12 -44.40 -19.72 -17.40
N VAL A 13 -45.20 -19.19 -18.34
CA VAL A 13 -46.24 -19.96 -19.06
C VAL A 13 -45.71 -20.68 -20.31
N LEU A 14 -44.54 -20.31 -20.85
CA LEU A 14 -43.95 -21.06 -21.97
C LEU A 14 -43.22 -22.36 -21.57
N ALA A 15 -43.00 -22.61 -20.28
CA ALA A 15 -42.62 -23.92 -19.76
C ALA A 15 -43.82 -24.74 -19.24
N ILE A 16 -45.03 -24.18 -19.26
CA ILE A 16 -46.27 -24.81 -18.74
C ILE A 16 -47.26 -25.19 -19.88
N ALA A 17 -46.97 -24.82 -21.14
CA ALA A 17 -47.83 -25.14 -22.29
C ALA A 17 -47.49 -26.48 -22.99
N ALA A 18 -47.15 -27.53 -22.24
CA ALA A 18 -47.04 -28.91 -22.77
C ALA A 18 -47.73 -29.95 -21.87
N ALA A 19 -48.69 -29.54 -21.05
CA ALA A 19 -49.46 -30.46 -20.21
C ALA A 19 -50.96 -30.14 -20.31
N PHE A 20 -51.60 -30.47 -21.44
CA PHE A 20 -52.98 -30.96 -21.47
C PHE A 20 -53.27 -31.65 -22.80
N SER A 21 -52.87 -32.92 -22.87
CA SER A 21 -53.66 -33.96 -23.54
C SER A 21 -53.33 -35.28 -22.85
N ALA A 22 -54.26 -35.73 -22.01
CA ALA A 22 -54.29 -37.08 -21.47
C ALA A 22 -54.56 -38.07 -22.61
N SER A 23 -53.52 -38.37 -23.37
CA SER A 23 -53.38 -39.62 -24.10
C SER A 23 -52.18 -40.31 -23.49
N ALA A 24 -52.34 -41.53 -23.01
CA ALA A 24 -51.27 -42.35 -22.47
C ALA A 24 -50.17 -42.53 -23.54
N GLN A 25 -49.19 -41.62 -23.59
CA GLN A 25 -47.93 -41.89 -24.23
C GLN A 25 -47.32 -43.05 -23.44
N LYS A 26 -47.20 -44.22 -24.09
CA LYS A 26 -46.39 -45.33 -23.56
C LYS A 26 -45.06 -44.72 -23.14
N LYS A 27 -44.68 -44.88 -21.85
CA LYS A 27 -43.31 -44.56 -21.40
C LYS A 27 -42.35 -45.14 -22.43
N GLU A 28 -41.54 -44.27 -23.04
CA GLU A 28 -40.68 -44.57 -24.19
C GLU A 28 -39.56 -45.59 -23.85
N PHE A 29 -39.43 -45.87 -22.56
CA PHE A 29 -38.50 -46.80 -21.95
C PHE A 29 -39.20 -47.76 -20.98
N LYS A 30 -38.61 -48.93 -20.79
CA LYS A 30 -38.97 -49.90 -19.74
C LYS A 30 -38.06 -49.68 -18.55
N VAL A 31 -38.62 -49.50 -17.36
CA VAL A 31 -37.86 -49.52 -16.10
C VAL A 31 -37.57 -50.98 -15.74
N GLU A 32 -36.30 -51.31 -15.52
CA GLU A 32 -35.89 -52.67 -15.17
C GLU A 32 -35.51 -52.82 -13.71
N GLU A 33 -34.80 -51.82 -13.17
CA GLU A 33 -34.33 -51.80 -11.79
C GLU A 33 -34.53 -50.40 -11.23
N SER A 34 -34.76 -50.29 -9.92
CA SER A 34 -34.91 -49.01 -9.24
C SER A 34 -34.56 -49.12 -7.76
N SER A 35 -34.15 -48.00 -7.18
CA SER A 35 -33.90 -47.85 -5.74
C SER A 35 -35.14 -48.03 -4.86
N ALA A 36 -36.33 -47.72 -5.39
CA ALA A 36 -37.60 -47.82 -4.68
C ALA A 36 -38.71 -48.28 -5.61
N ARG A 37 -39.69 -49.02 -5.06
CA ARG A 37 -40.78 -49.67 -5.83
C ARG A 37 -41.56 -48.70 -6.71
N ASN A 38 -41.80 -47.49 -6.23
CA ASN A 38 -42.41 -46.40 -6.98
C ASN A 38 -41.49 -45.19 -6.90
N MET A 39 -41.49 -44.37 -7.94
CA MET A 39 -40.78 -43.09 -7.92
C MET A 39 -41.38 -42.19 -6.83
N PRO A 40 -40.56 -41.65 -5.91
CA PRO A 40 -41.04 -40.72 -4.89
C PRO A 40 -41.68 -39.47 -5.52
N GLU A 41 -42.73 -38.95 -4.89
CA GLU A 41 -43.44 -37.76 -5.38
C GLU A 41 -42.53 -36.54 -5.49
N TRP A 42 -41.54 -36.44 -4.59
CA TRP A 42 -40.63 -35.30 -4.54
C TRP A 42 -39.80 -35.13 -5.83
N VAL A 43 -39.54 -36.22 -6.56
CA VAL A 43 -38.69 -36.22 -7.77
C VAL A 43 -39.24 -35.31 -8.86
N ASN A 44 -40.57 -35.12 -8.92
CA ASN A 44 -41.24 -34.27 -9.92
C ASN A 44 -41.92 -33.04 -9.29
N SER A 45 -41.60 -32.71 -8.03
CA SER A 45 -42.25 -31.62 -7.31
C SER A 45 -41.24 -30.53 -6.93
N VAL A 46 -41.75 -29.34 -6.62
CA VAL A 46 -40.96 -28.27 -6.00
C VAL A 46 -41.10 -28.40 -4.48
N GLU A 47 -39.97 -28.54 -3.80
CA GLU A 47 -39.92 -28.73 -2.35
C GLU A 47 -39.33 -27.48 -1.68
N ARG A 48 -39.97 -27.01 -0.62
CA ARG A 48 -39.45 -25.86 0.13
C ARG A 48 -38.17 -26.26 0.85
N ASP A 49 -37.15 -25.40 0.79
CA ASP A 49 -35.82 -25.60 1.41
C ASP A 49 -35.00 -26.77 0.80
N PHE A 50 -35.37 -27.24 -0.39
CA PHE A 50 -34.63 -28.28 -1.11
C PHE A 50 -34.46 -27.94 -2.60
N LEU A 51 -33.31 -28.32 -3.17
CA LEU A 51 -33.12 -28.43 -4.62
C LEU A 51 -33.37 -29.86 -5.07
N ILE A 52 -34.19 -30.01 -6.11
CA ILE A 52 -34.40 -31.28 -6.78
C ILE A 52 -33.59 -31.26 -8.08
N ALA A 53 -32.54 -32.09 -8.11
CA ALA A 53 -31.70 -32.25 -9.29
C ALA A 53 -31.86 -33.66 -9.85
N THR A 54 -31.93 -33.75 -11.17
CA THR A 54 -32.01 -35.02 -11.90
C THR A 54 -30.98 -35.06 -13.00
N ALA A 55 -30.40 -36.22 -13.27
CA ALA A 55 -29.53 -36.45 -14.41
C ALA A 55 -29.65 -37.88 -14.92
N SER A 56 -29.03 -38.15 -16.06
CA SER A 56 -28.96 -39.49 -16.62
C SER A 56 -27.57 -39.78 -17.20
N GLY A 57 -27.16 -41.03 -17.16
CA GLY A 57 -25.85 -41.50 -17.64
C GLY A 57 -25.91 -42.91 -18.21
N GLY A 58 -24.87 -43.33 -18.93
CA GLY A 58 -24.72 -44.68 -19.45
C GLY A 58 -24.53 -45.72 -18.34
N ASP A 59 -23.99 -45.31 -17.20
CA ASP A 59 -23.92 -46.09 -15.97
C ASP A 59 -24.33 -45.29 -14.73
N ILE A 60 -24.42 -45.97 -13.58
CA ILE A 60 -24.88 -45.37 -12.32
C ILE A 60 -23.87 -44.34 -11.76
N GLU A 61 -22.58 -44.50 -11.99
CA GLU A 61 -21.56 -43.56 -11.49
C GLU A 61 -21.52 -42.30 -12.35
N GLU A 62 -21.69 -42.44 -13.67
CA GLU A 62 -21.90 -41.31 -14.59
C GLU A 62 -23.16 -40.52 -14.22
N ALA A 63 -24.28 -41.20 -13.95
CA ALA A 63 -25.51 -40.56 -13.53
C ALA A 63 -25.38 -39.84 -12.17
N LYS A 64 -24.65 -40.43 -11.22
CA LYS A 64 -24.31 -39.82 -9.91
C LYS A 64 -23.43 -38.58 -10.06
N ALA A 65 -22.40 -38.63 -10.91
CA ALA A 65 -21.55 -37.48 -11.17
C ALA A 65 -22.34 -36.34 -11.82
N ALA A 66 -23.16 -36.67 -12.83
CA ALA A 66 -23.97 -35.71 -13.56
C ALA A 66 -25.03 -35.05 -12.68
N VAL A 67 -25.68 -35.77 -11.76
CA VAL A 67 -26.70 -35.18 -10.87
C VAL A 67 -26.05 -34.20 -9.88
N ILE A 68 -24.86 -34.51 -9.36
CA ILE A 68 -24.12 -33.58 -8.48
C ILE A 68 -23.70 -32.34 -9.25
N GLU A 69 -23.27 -32.47 -10.51
CA GLU A 69 -22.96 -31.31 -11.32
C GLU A 69 -24.20 -30.44 -11.58
N ASN A 70 -25.37 -31.05 -11.75
CA ASN A 70 -26.63 -30.31 -11.84
C ASN A 70 -27.00 -29.59 -10.54
N VAL A 71 -26.78 -30.21 -9.36
CA VAL A 71 -26.93 -29.52 -8.06
C VAL A 71 -26.01 -28.29 -8.00
N LYS A 72 -24.72 -28.44 -8.35
CA LYS A 72 -23.75 -27.34 -8.38
C LYS A 72 -24.20 -26.20 -9.30
N LYS A 73 -24.69 -26.54 -10.51
CA LYS A 73 -25.21 -25.57 -11.49
C LYS A 73 -26.43 -24.82 -10.95
N GLN A 74 -27.38 -25.51 -10.35
CA GLN A 74 -28.59 -24.87 -9.77
C GLN A 74 -28.24 -23.93 -8.61
N ILE A 75 -27.32 -24.33 -7.73
CA ILE A 75 -26.83 -23.45 -6.64
C ILE A 75 -26.15 -22.21 -7.22
N ALA A 76 -25.26 -22.38 -8.20
CA ALA A 76 -24.57 -21.27 -8.86
C ALA A 76 -25.54 -20.31 -9.57
N GLN A 77 -26.53 -20.85 -10.29
CA GLN A 77 -27.59 -20.06 -10.92
C GLN A 77 -28.41 -19.26 -9.91
N SER A 78 -28.70 -19.86 -8.76
CA SER A 78 -29.49 -19.20 -7.73
C SER A 78 -28.71 -18.06 -7.05
N ILE A 79 -27.41 -18.25 -6.80
CA ILE A 79 -26.49 -17.19 -6.33
C ILE A 79 -26.42 -16.06 -7.36
N ALA A 80 -26.19 -16.40 -8.63
CA ALA A 80 -26.10 -15.41 -9.72
C ALA A 80 -27.39 -14.59 -9.85
N THR A 81 -28.53 -15.27 -9.88
CA THR A 81 -29.85 -14.62 -9.95
C THR A 81 -30.06 -13.68 -8.77
N ARG A 82 -29.68 -14.09 -7.55
CA ARG A 82 -29.84 -13.28 -6.36
C ARG A 82 -29.00 -12.01 -6.42
N ILE A 83 -27.72 -12.12 -6.76
CA ILE A 83 -26.79 -10.98 -6.88
C ILE A 83 -27.25 -10.03 -7.99
N VAL A 84 -27.68 -10.56 -9.14
CA VAL A 84 -28.21 -9.75 -10.25
C VAL A 84 -29.51 -9.05 -9.83
N SER A 85 -30.38 -9.71 -9.07
CA SER A 85 -31.60 -9.08 -8.55
C SER A 85 -31.31 -7.95 -7.55
N GLU A 86 -30.34 -8.13 -6.64
CA GLU A 86 -29.96 -7.12 -5.65
C GLU A 86 -29.25 -5.91 -6.30
N SER A 87 -28.40 -6.16 -7.30
CA SER A 87 -27.72 -5.11 -8.08
C SER A 87 -28.66 -4.35 -9.04
N SER A 88 -29.64 -5.02 -9.64
CA SER A 88 -30.67 -4.35 -10.46
C SER A 88 -31.65 -3.52 -9.61
N LEU A 89 -31.99 -3.98 -8.40
CA LEU A 89 -32.78 -3.19 -7.43
C LEU A 89 -32.07 -1.90 -7.03
N THR A 90 -30.76 -1.94 -6.80
CA THR A 90 -29.94 -0.75 -6.49
C THR A 90 -29.74 0.16 -7.71
N THR A 91 -29.69 -0.39 -8.92
CA THR A 91 -29.52 0.39 -10.17
C THR A 91 -30.84 0.99 -10.68
N SER A 92 -32.01 0.46 -10.27
CA SER A 92 -33.34 0.97 -10.65
C SER A 92 -33.69 2.38 -10.15
N ALA A 93 -32.77 3.05 -9.42
CA ALA A 93 -32.87 4.46 -9.08
C ALA A 93 -32.34 5.41 -10.18
N TYR A 94 -31.60 4.93 -11.19
CA TYR A 94 -31.06 5.80 -12.25
C TYR A 94 -31.07 5.15 -13.65
N GLN A 95 -32.05 5.62 -14.44
CA GLN A 95 -32.11 5.65 -15.92
C GLN A 95 -32.16 4.34 -16.74
N SER A 96 -32.91 4.47 -17.84
CA SER A 96 -33.41 3.44 -18.76
C SER A 96 -32.45 3.13 -19.91
N GLY A 97 -32.46 1.87 -20.40
CA GLY A 97 -32.41 1.62 -21.85
C GLY A 97 -31.37 0.65 -22.41
N SER A 98 -30.48 0.06 -21.60
CA SER A 98 -29.45 -0.89 -22.11
C SER A 98 -29.22 -2.13 -21.23
N ASP A 99 -30.20 -2.51 -20.41
CA ASP A 99 -30.01 -3.48 -19.31
C ASP A 99 -29.86 -4.94 -19.75
N PHE A 100 -30.56 -5.39 -20.80
CA PHE A 100 -30.71 -6.84 -21.02
C PHE A 100 -29.39 -7.57 -21.34
N SER A 101 -28.51 -6.97 -22.14
CA SER A 101 -27.21 -7.57 -22.47
C SER A 101 -26.19 -7.48 -21.32
N LYS A 102 -26.29 -6.46 -20.46
CA LYS A 102 -25.43 -6.29 -19.29
C LYS A 102 -25.77 -7.28 -18.19
N THR A 103 -27.07 -7.54 -17.94
CA THR A 103 -27.50 -8.56 -16.97
C THR A 103 -27.11 -9.98 -17.38
N GLN A 104 -27.22 -10.34 -18.67
CA GLN A 104 -26.79 -11.67 -19.13
C GLN A 104 -25.28 -11.88 -19.02
N ASN A 105 -24.47 -10.87 -19.40
CA ASN A 105 -23.02 -10.95 -19.28
C ASN A 105 -22.55 -11.00 -17.82
N LEU A 106 -23.25 -10.28 -16.92
CA LEU A 106 -23.00 -10.34 -15.48
C LEU A 106 -23.34 -11.71 -14.92
N GLU A 107 -24.51 -12.27 -15.26
CA GLU A 107 -24.93 -13.60 -14.83
C GLU A 107 -23.97 -14.70 -15.31
N SER A 108 -23.56 -14.68 -16.58
CA SER A 108 -22.58 -15.65 -17.11
C SER A 108 -21.22 -15.54 -16.41
N SER A 109 -20.79 -14.32 -16.07
CA SER A 109 -19.55 -14.10 -15.31
C SER A 109 -19.65 -14.58 -13.86
N ILE A 110 -20.81 -14.45 -13.20
CA ILE A 110 -21.00 -14.94 -11.83
C ILE A 110 -21.04 -16.46 -11.83
N LEU A 111 -21.68 -17.07 -12.84
CA LEU A 111 -21.73 -18.52 -13.02
C LEU A 111 -20.34 -19.14 -13.18
N SER A 112 -19.49 -18.59 -14.04
CA SER A 112 -18.13 -19.09 -14.23
C SER A 112 -17.27 -18.96 -12.97
N ARG A 113 -17.44 -17.86 -12.22
CA ARG A 113 -16.73 -17.62 -10.95
C ARG A 113 -17.18 -18.55 -9.85
N THR A 114 -18.49 -18.76 -9.71
CA THR A 114 -19.04 -19.62 -8.67
C THR A 114 -18.54 -21.05 -8.83
N ALA A 115 -18.37 -21.53 -10.06
CA ALA A 115 -17.83 -22.86 -10.34
C ALA A 115 -16.41 -23.11 -9.80
N LYS A 116 -15.61 -22.05 -9.58
CA LYS A 116 -14.25 -22.13 -9.03
C LYS A 116 -14.19 -21.99 -7.50
N LEU A 117 -15.31 -21.77 -6.81
CA LEU A 117 -15.29 -21.49 -5.37
C LEU A 117 -15.09 -22.75 -4.51
N PRO A 118 -14.32 -22.67 -3.40
CA PRO A 118 -14.04 -23.82 -2.54
C PRO A 118 -15.29 -24.56 -2.04
N PHE A 119 -16.34 -23.83 -1.67
CA PHE A 119 -17.57 -24.42 -1.13
C PHE A 119 -18.39 -25.20 -2.18
N ILE A 120 -18.28 -24.88 -3.47
CA ILE A 120 -18.88 -25.69 -4.54
C ILE A 120 -18.19 -27.06 -4.64
N GLY A 121 -16.92 -27.14 -4.25
CA GLY A 121 -16.18 -28.39 -4.10
C GLY A 121 -16.75 -29.31 -3.01
N GLU A 122 -17.40 -28.76 -1.99
CA GLU A 122 -17.94 -29.52 -0.86
C GLU A 122 -19.33 -30.14 -1.10
N ILE A 123 -19.94 -29.89 -2.27
CA ILE A 123 -21.22 -30.48 -2.67
C ILE A 123 -21.00 -31.95 -3.03
N SER A 124 -21.63 -32.85 -2.26
CA SER A 124 -21.51 -34.30 -2.40
C SER A 124 -22.84 -35.00 -2.17
N LEU A 125 -22.98 -36.22 -2.71
CA LEU A 125 -24.18 -37.05 -2.49
C LEU A 125 -24.40 -37.41 -1.02
N SER A 126 -23.34 -37.45 -0.21
CA SER A 126 -23.45 -37.72 1.22
C SER A 126 -24.23 -36.66 2.01
N LYS A 127 -24.36 -35.45 1.45
CA LYS A 127 -25.16 -34.36 2.04
C LYS A 127 -26.61 -34.33 1.51
N ALA A 128 -26.98 -35.24 0.61
CA ALA A 128 -28.35 -35.34 0.12
C ALA A 128 -29.31 -35.81 1.22
N ALA A 129 -30.50 -35.22 1.28
CA ALA A 129 -31.54 -35.63 2.20
C ALA A 129 -32.27 -36.89 1.71
N ASP A 130 -32.40 -37.06 0.39
CA ASP A 130 -32.97 -38.26 -0.22
C ASP A 130 -32.44 -38.44 -1.65
N TYR A 131 -32.55 -39.64 -2.20
CA TYR A 131 -32.18 -39.94 -3.58
C TYR A 131 -33.09 -41.01 -4.20
N TYR A 132 -33.17 -41.01 -5.53
CA TYR A 132 -33.87 -42.03 -6.29
C TYR A 132 -33.14 -42.33 -7.59
N TRP A 133 -32.97 -43.60 -7.93
CA TRP A 133 -32.47 -44.01 -9.23
C TRP A 133 -33.31 -45.11 -9.87
N GLU A 134 -33.27 -45.17 -11.20
CA GLU A 134 -33.82 -46.25 -12.01
C GLU A 134 -32.98 -46.55 -13.25
N ARG A 135 -32.88 -47.84 -13.62
CA ARG A 135 -32.30 -48.29 -14.88
C ARG A 135 -33.38 -48.39 -15.94
N ARG A 136 -33.25 -47.61 -17.01
CA ARG A 136 -34.19 -47.46 -18.11
C ARG A 136 -33.65 -48.14 -19.37
N TYR A 137 -34.46 -48.98 -20.00
CA TYR A 137 -34.17 -49.57 -21.31
C TYR A 137 -35.03 -48.89 -22.39
N TYR A 138 -34.39 -48.16 -23.30
CA TYR A 138 -35.06 -47.48 -24.41
C TYR A 138 -35.21 -48.41 -25.59
N ARG A 139 -36.46 -48.73 -25.94
CA ARG A 139 -36.77 -49.66 -27.04
C ARG A 139 -36.43 -49.08 -28.41
N SER A 140 -36.42 -47.76 -28.54
CA SER A 140 -36.11 -47.02 -29.76
C SER A 140 -34.62 -47.08 -30.13
N THR A 141 -33.74 -47.06 -29.13
CA THR A 141 -32.27 -47.02 -29.33
C THR A 141 -31.57 -48.31 -28.94
N GLY A 142 -32.25 -49.23 -28.25
CA GLY A 142 -31.69 -50.47 -27.73
C GLY A 142 -30.68 -50.28 -26.60
N ARG A 143 -30.64 -49.09 -25.97
CA ARG A 143 -29.65 -48.72 -24.96
C ARG A 143 -30.24 -48.67 -23.55
N TYR A 144 -29.36 -48.89 -22.59
CA TYR A 144 -29.62 -48.65 -21.17
C TYR A 144 -29.18 -47.26 -20.77
N GLU A 145 -29.92 -46.67 -19.83
CA GLU A 145 -29.62 -45.38 -19.21
C GLU A 145 -29.96 -45.48 -17.72
N TYR A 146 -29.14 -44.89 -16.88
CA TYR A 146 -29.42 -44.74 -15.46
C TYR A 146 -29.92 -43.34 -15.20
N PHE A 147 -31.16 -43.21 -14.73
CA PHE A 147 -31.68 -41.97 -14.21
C PHE A 147 -31.38 -41.87 -12.72
N TYR A 148 -30.97 -40.69 -12.28
CA TYR A 148 -30.68 -40.40 -10.88
C TYR A 148 -31.29 -39.06 -10.48
N ALA A 149 -31.96 -39.02 -9.34
CA ALA A 149 -32.56 -37.85 -8.73
C ALA A 149 -32.04 -37.68 -7.30
N VAL A 150 -31.81 -36.43 -6.89
CA VAL A 150 -31.32 -36.05 -5.57
C VAL A 150 -32.22 -34.96 -5.00
N LYS A 151 -32.63 -35.13 -3.74
CA LYS A 151 -33.23 -34.10 -2.89
C LYS A 151 -32.14 -33.50 -2.02
N TYR A 152 -31.66 -32.32 -2.38
CA TYR A 152 -30.52 -31.68 -1.74
C TYR A 152 -30.97 -30.54 -0.81
N PRO A 153 -30.57 -30.50 0.47
CA PRO A 153 -30.89 -29.39 1.38
C PRO A 153 -30.38 -28.06 0.83
N PHE A 154 -31.29 -27.08 0.69
CA PHE A 154 -30.96 -25.74 0.21
C PHE A 154 -32.05 -24.73 0.59
N SER A 155 -31.95 -24.26 1.82
CA SER A 155 -32.81 -23.26 2.44
C SER A 155 -32.43 -21.82 2.04
N GLU A 156 -33.35 -20.88 2.29
CA GLU A 156 -33.06 -19.43 2.18
C GLU A 156 -31.87 -18.99 3.06
N PHE A 157 -31.62 -19.68 4.17
CA PHE A 157 -30.47 -19.39 5.02
C PHE A 157 -29.16 -19.81 4.35
N GLU A 158 -29.11 -21.02 3.78
CA GLU A 158 -27.95 -21.52 3.03
C GLU A 158 -27.69 -20.65 1.80
N MET A 159 -28.73 -20.24 1.08
CA MET A 159 -28.62 -19.28 -0.01
C MET A 159 -27.91 -17.99 0.41
N LYS A 160 -28.42 -17.33 1.47
CA LYS A 160 -27.84 -16.07 1.96
C LYS A 160 -26.40 -16.25 2.41
N LYS A 161 -26.09 -17.36 3.08
CA LYS A 161 -24.73 -17.69 3.50
C LYS A 161 -23.80 -17.77 2.29
N LEU A 162 -24.15 -18.52 1.26
CA LEU A 162 -23.32 -18.68 0.06
C LEU A 162 -23.17 -17.37 -0.73
N VAL A 163 -24.22 -16.54 -0.79
CA VAL A 163 -24.14 -15.20 -1.41
C VAL A 163 -23.15 -14.30 -0.65
N MET A 164 -23.17 -14.31 0.68
CA MET A 164 -22.21 -13.54 1.49
C MET A 164 -20.78 -14.04 1.30
N GLU A 165 -20.56 -15.35 1.32
CA GLU A 165 -19.23 -15.94 1.08
C GLU A 165 -18.70 -15.61 -0.33
N TYR A 166 -19.57 -15.65 -1.34
CA TYR A 166 -19.24 -15.22 -2.69
C TYR A 166 -18.83 -13.74 -2.72
N GLN A 167 -19.64 -12.86 -2.14
CA GLN A 167 -19.42 -11.41 -2.16
C GLN A 167 -18.12 -11.04 -1.46
N GLU A 168 -17.83 -11.68 -0.33
CA GLU A 168 -16.59 -11.46 0.41
C GLU A 168 -15.35 -11.92 -0.37
N HIS A 169 -15.42 -13.09 -1.01
CA HIS A 169 -14.36 -13.56 -1.89
C HIS A 169 -14.14 -12.62 -3.09
N ASP A 170 -15.22 -12.21 -3.77
CA ASP A 170 -15.14 -11.31 -4.93
C ASP A 170 -14.62 -9.92 -4.55
N ARG A 171 -15.00 -9.41 -3.37
CA ARG A 171 -14.44 -8.18 -2.77
C ARG A 171 -12.93 -8.31 -2.59
N GLY A 172 -12.46 -9.41 -1.99
CA GLY A 172 -11.03 -9.66 -1.78
C GLY A 172 -10.24 -9.75 -3.09
N LEU A 173 -10.81 -10.30 -4.17
CA LEU A 173 -10.18 -10.29 -5.49
C LEU A 173 -10.02 -8.87 -6.04
N ASN A 174 -11.06 -8.03 -5.91
CA ASN A 174 -11.02 -6.65 -6.38
C ASN A 174 -10.02 -5.80 -5.57
N GLU A 175 -9.90 -6.04 -4.27
CA GLU A 175 -8.90 -5.40 -3.40
C GLU A 175 -7.48 -5.76 -3.84
N LYS A 176 -7.20 -7.04 -4.11
CA LYS A 176 -5.90 -7.46 -4.63
C LYS A 176 -5.55 -6.79 -5.97
N ILE A 177 -6.52 -6.61 -6.87
CA ILE A 177 -6.30 -5.88 -8.12
C ILE A 177 -5.89 -4.42 -7.83
N ALA A 178 -6.59 -3.76 -6.91
CA ALA A 178 -6.29 -2.39 -6.52
C ALA A 178 -4.89 -2.28 -5.88
N ASP A 179 -4.51 -3.24 -5.04
CA ASP A 179 -3.19 -3.29 -4.40
C ASP A 179 -2.07 -3.43 -5.43
N TYR A 180 -2.21 -4.34 -6.42
CA TYR A 180 -1.22 -4.45 -7.50
C TYR A 180 -1.14 -3.18 -8.34
N GLN A 181 -2.27 -2.55 -8.65
CA GLN A 181 -2.29 -1.30 -9.41
C GLN A 181 -1.59 -0.17 -8.65
N ALA A 182 -1.85 -0.04 -7.35
CA ALA A 182 -1.22 0.97 -6.50
C ALA A 182 0.28 0.70 -6.32
N GLY A 183 0.71 -0.57 -6.27
CA GLY A 183 2.10 -0.97 -6.08
C GLY A 183 3.06 -0.50 -7.17
N ILE A 184 2.58 -0.18 -8.37
CA ILE A 184 3.40 0.24 -9.52
C ILE A 184 4.29 1.44 -9.17
N ASP A 185 3.73 2.46 -8.54
CA ASP A 185 4.45 3.71 -8.22
C ASP A 185 5.47 3.53 -7.09
N PHE A 186 5.37 2.42 -6.34
CA PHE A 186 6.13 2.17 -5.12
C PHE A 186 7.24 1.13 -5.24
N VAL A 187 7.45 0.55 -6.42
CA VAL A 187 8.50 -0.44 -6.67
C VAL A 187 9.87 0.03 -6.17
N THR A 188 10.51 -0.74 -5.31
CA THR A 188 11.78 -0.38 -4.66
C THR A 188 13.00 -1.10 -5.19
N SER A 189 12.81 -2.20 -5.93
CA SER A 189 13.92 -2.96 -6.52
C SER A 189 13.58 -3.58 -7.88
N ILE A 190 14.61 -3.98 -8.61
CA ILE A 190 14.45 -4.73 -9.87
C ILE A 190 13.76 -6.09 -9.63
N GLU A 191 14.08 -6.73 -8.51
CA GLU A 191 13.54 -8.02 -8.10
C GLU A 191 12.05 -7.95 -7.82
N GLU A 192 11.59 -6.91 -7.13
CA GLU A 192 10.18 -6.70 -6.80
C GLU A 192 9.30 -6.65 -8.07
N ILE A 193 9.79 -6.05 -9.16
CA ILE A 193 9.10 -6.06 -10.46
C ILE A 193 8.91 -7.51 -10.94
N SER A 194 9.96 -8.32 -10.90
CA SER A 194 9.90 -9.71 -11.38
C SER A 194 9.04 -10.61 -10.50
N GLU A 195 9.11 -10.44 -9.18
CA GLU A 195 8.29 -11.17 -8.22
C GLU A 195 6.81 -10.82 -8.37
N THR A 196 6.50 -9.53 -8.53
CA THR A 196 5.14 -9.06 -8.76
C THR A 196 4.58 -9.56 -10.08
N LEU A 197 5.38 -9.60 -11.15
CA LEU A 197 4.97 -10.18 -12.44
C LEU A 197 4.64 -11.67 -12.34
N ASN A 198 5.39 -12.43 -11.55
CA ASN A 198 5.10 -13.84 -11.30
C ASN A 198 3.81 -14.00 -10.48
N SER A 199 3.63 -13.16 -9.45
CA SER A 199 2.42 -13.16 -8.62
C SER A 199 1.17 -12.80 -9.42
N LEU A 200 1.26 -11.78 -10.28
CA LEU A 200 0.19 -11.37 -11.21
C LEU A 200 -0.17 -12.48 -12.18
N ARG A 201 0.81 -13.25 -12.66
CA ARG A 201 0.55 -14.40 -13.54
C ARG A 201 -0.27 -15.47 -12.82
N THR A 202 0.12 -15.86 -11.62
CA THR A 202 -0.65 -16.83 -10.82
C THR A 202 -2.04 -16.28 -10.48
N PHE A 203 -2.13 -15.00 -10.13
CA PHE A 203 -3.39 -14.36 -9.78
C PHE A 203 -4.34 -14.24 -10.98
N GLN A 204 -3.82 -14.15 -12.19
CA GLN A 204 -4.62 -14.12 -13.41
C GLN A 204 -5.43 -15.41 -13.61
N ASP A 205 -4.94 -16.56 -13.14
CA ASP A 205 -5.59 -17.88 -13.28
C ASP A 205 -6.90 -17.98 -12.45
N GLU A 206 -7.10 -17.10 -11.47
CA GLU A 206 -8.35 -16.96 -10.73
C GLU A 206 -9.51 -16.56 -11.66
N PHE A 207 -9.21 -15.80 -12.72
CA PHE A 207 -10.19 -15.26 -13.64
C PHE A 207 -10.35 -16.12 -14.90
N ASP A 208 -11.58 -16.28 -15.39
CA ASP A 208 -11.80 -16.82 -16.72
C ASP A 208 -11.47 -15.76 -17.79
N VAL A 209 -11.14 -16.18 -19.02
CA VAL A 209 -10.83 -15.26 -20.14
C VAL A 209 -12.01 -14.33 -20.46
N GLN A 210 -13.24 -14.74 -20.16
CA GLN A 210 -14.44 -13.93 -20.32
C GLN A 210 -14.68 -12.94 -19.16
N ASP A 211 -13.96 -13.05 -18.04
CA ASP A 211 -14.04 -12.08 -16.94
C ASP A 211 -13.30 -10.79 -17.33
N PRO A 212 -13.94 -9.60 -17.27
CA PRO A 212 -13.28 -8.33 -17.60
C PRO A 212 -11.98 -8.07 -16.82
N ARG A 213 -11.86 -8.62 -15.60
CA ARG A 213 -10.68 -8.46 -14.74
C ARG A 213 -9.47 -9.24 -15.25
N PHE A 214 -9.67 -10.28 -16.07
CA PHE A 214 -8.57 -10.99 -16.73
C PHE A 214 -7.71 -10.02 -17.55
N ASN A 215 -8.37 -9.17 -18.36
CA ASN A 215 -7.70 -8.16 -19.17
C ASN A 215 -7.13 -7.02 -18.30
N GLN A 216 -7.79 -6.70 -17.19
CA GLN A 216 -7.28 -5.70 -16.24
C GLN A 216 -5.96 -6.15 -15.59
N VAL A 217 -5.90 -7.38 -15.07
CA VAL A 217 -4.68 -7.97 -14.51
C VAL A 217 -3.58 -8.05 -15.56
N GLN A 218 -3.91 -8.43 -16.80
CA GLN A 218 -2.97 -8.42 -17.91
C GLN A 218 -2.40 -7.02 -18.19
N SER A 219 -3.24 -5.99 -18.15
CA SER A 219 -2.83 -4.59 -18.32
C SER A 219 -1.87 -4.14 -17.22
N ILE A 220 -2.17 -4.47 -15.96
CA ILE A 220 -1.30 -4.20 -14.81
C ILE A 220 0.07 -4.88 -15.00
N ALA A 221 0.08 -6.16 -15.38
CA ALA A 221 1.32 -6.87 -15.67
C ALA A 221 2.13 -6.21 -16.81
N ASN A 222 1.47 -5.68 -17.83
CA ASN A 222 2.15 -4.93 -18.89
C ASN A 222 2.78 -3.62 -18.38
N GLN A 223 2.10 -2.89 -17.48
CA GLN A 223 2.65 -1.68 -16.86
C GLN A 223 3.91 -1.99 -16.04
N TYR A 224 3.90 -3.06 -15.23
CA TYR A 224 5.09 -3.51 -14.52
C TYR A 224 6.26 -3.85 -15.45
N ARG A 225 5.99 -4.49 -16.61
CA ARG A 225 7.06 -4.77 -17.60
C ARG A 225 7.68 -3.49 -18.17
N GLN A 226 6.87 -2.45 -18.38
CA GLN A 226 7.34 -1.16 -18.89
C GLN A 226 8.21 -0.41 -17.89
N LEU A 227 8.11 -0.69 -16.58
CA LEU A 227 8.98 -0.08 -15.58
C LEU A 227 10.47 -0.35 -15.87
N TYR A 228 10.81 -1.52 -16.41
CA TYR A 228 12.19 -1.82 -16.76
C TYR A 228 12.77 -0.87 -17.83
N ASP A 229 11.95 -0.24 -18.67
CA ASP A 229 12.40 0.77 -19.66
C ASP A 229 12.61 2.15 -19.03
N GLN A 230 12.07 2.38 -17.83
CA GLN A 230 12.15 3.65 -17.11
C GLN A 230 13.29 3.68 -16.08
N ILE A 231 14.04 2.59 -15.95
CA ILE A 231 15.18 2.51 -15.03
C ILE A 231 16.39 3.18 -15.68
N THR A 232 16.96 4.15 -14.97
CA THR A 232 18.17 4.88 -15.33
C THR A 232 19.33 4.55 -14.39
N ILE A 233 20.55 4.76 -14.88
CA ILE A 233 21.79 4.57 -14.12
C ILE A 233 22.41 5.96 -13.91
N ASP A 234 22.46 6.39 -12.65
CA ASP A 234 23.11 7.63 -12.23
C ASP A 234 24.45 7.30 -11.57
N TRP A 235 25.48 8.11 -11.81
CA TRP A 235 26.80 7.87 -11.24
C TRP A 235 27.56 9.17 -10.97
N PHE A 236 28.51 9.10 -10.06
CA PHE A 236 29.53 10.14 -9.85
C PHE A 236 30.87 9.50 -9.48
N GLN A 237 31.95 10.23 -9.69
CA GLN A 237 33.28 9.81 -9.25
C GLN A 237 33.54 10.37 -7.84
N GLU A 238 33.64 9.49 -6.84
CA GLU A 238 33.90 9.91 -5.45
C GLU A 238 35.35 10.41 -5.31
N LYS A 239 36.27 9.67 -5.93
CA LYS A 239 37.70 10.01 -6.01
C LYS A 239 38.33 9.23 -7.16
N LYS A 240 39.59 9.55 -7.49
CA LYS A 240 40.34 8.81 -8.51
C LYS A 240 40.30 7.30 -8.22
N GLY A 241 39.95 6.52 -9.25
CA GLY A 241 39.81 5.06 -9.16
C GLY A 241 38.59 4.55 -8.40
N VAL A 242 37.64 5.41 -8.01
CA VAL A 242 36.41 5.03 -7.31
C VAL A 242 35.19 5.74 -7.89
N ALA A 243 34.28 4.97 -8.50
CA ALA A 243 33.00 5.46 -9.01
C ALA A 243 31.84 4.88 -8.19
N VAL A 244 30.82 5.68 -7.94
CA VAL A 244 29.61 5.29 -7.23
C VAL A 244 28.44 5.32 -8.20
N VAL A 245 27.67 4.24 -8.24
CA VAL A 245 26.56 4.02 -9.16
C VAL A 245 25.28 3.80 -8.38
N SER A 246 24.19 4.43 -8.83
CA SER A 246 22.85 4.24 -8.30
C SER A 246 21.85 3.97 -9.42
N LEU A 247 20.85 3.16 -9.13
CA LEU A 247 19.71 2.95 -10.02
C LEU A 247 18.57 3.86 -9.62
N SER A 248 17.89 4.41 -10.61
CA SER A 248 16.72 5.24 -10.42
C SER A 248 15.57 4.81 -11.33
N LEU A 249 14.34 4.90 -10.85
CA LEU A 249 13.11 4.64 -11.59
C LEU A 249 12.25 5.89 -11.46
N ALA A 250 11.96 6.56 -12.59
CA ALA A 250 11.25 7.84 -12.60
C ALA A 250 11.85 8.89 -11.62
N GLY A 251 13.19 8.92 -11.51
CA GLY A 251 13.92 9.82 -10.62
C GLY A 251 13.98 9.40 -9.14
N ARG A 252 13.35 8.28 -8.76
CA ARG A 252 13.44 7.72 -7.40
C ARG A 252 14.48 6.61 -7.34
N SER A 253 15.37 6.64 -6.34
CA SER A 253 16.36 5.57 -6.17
C SER A 253 15.70 4.21 -5.91
N ILE A 254 16.20 3.18 -6.59
CA ILE A 254 15.80 1.77 -6.42
C ILE A 254 17.04 0.90 -6.21
N SER A 255 16.86 -0.29 -5.64
CA SER A 255 17.95 -1.22 -5.35
C SER A 255 17.97 -2.43 -6.29
N THR A 256 19.09 -3.14 -6.27
CA THR A 256 19.17 -4.48 -6.84
C THR A 256 20.23 -5.29 -6.09
N SER A 257 19.95 -6.57 -5.90
CA SER A 257 20.89 -7.53 -5.31
C SER A 257 21.78 -8.19 -6.38
N GLN A 258 21.43 -8.01 -7.65
CA GLN A 258 22.14 -8.63 -8.75
C GLN A 258 23.53 -8.03 -8.91
N ARG A 259 24.52 -8.89 -9.17
CA ARG A 259 25.85 -8.44 -9.55
C ARG A 259 25.82 -7.95 -11.00
N PRO A 260 26.22 -6.71 -11.27
CA PRO A 260 26.26 -6.21 -12.64
C PRO A 260 27.41 -6.85 -13.43
N GLN A 261 27.28 -6.85 -14.75
CA GLN A 261 28.40 -7.07 -15.64
C GLN A 261 29.14 -5.75 -15.82
N ILE A 262 30.46 -5.76 -15.59
CA ILE A 262 31.29 -4.56 -15.71
C ILE A 262 32.35 -4.78 -16.78
N LYS A 263 32.48 -3.82 -17.69
CA LYS A 263 33.50 -3.78 -18.74
C LYS A 263 34.16 -2.41 -18.76
N SER A 264 35.41 -2.34 -19.19
CA SER A 264 36.08 -1.07 -19.45
C SER A 264 36.89 -1.14 -20.74
N ASN A 265 37.13 0.00 -21.37
CA ASN A 265 38.05 0.10 -22.50
C ASN A 265 39.53 0.08 -22.07
N CYS A 266 39.86 0.55 -20.86
CA CYS A 266 41.26 0.67 -20.40
C CYS A 266 41.46 0.38 -18.91
N ALA A 267 40.44 0.53 -18.05
CA ALA A 267 40.60 0.34 -16.61
C ALA A 267 40.84 -1.13 -16.27
N SER A 268 41.73 -1.37 -15.31
CA SER A 268 42.11 -2.71 -14.85
C SER A 268 41.78 -2.90 -13.36
N GLN A 269 41.95 -4.12 -12.84
CA GLN A 269 41.72 -4.46 -11.43
C GLN A 269 40.34 -4.01 -10.90
N ILE A 270 39.32 -4.10 -11.76
CA ILE A 270 37.98 -3.63 -11.44
C ILE A 270 37.34 -4.55 -10.40
N SER A 271 36.90 -3.97 -9.30
CA SER A 271 36.10 -4.63 -8.27
C SER A 271 34.83 -3.83 -8.00
N SER A 272 33.78 -4.50 -7.55
CA SER A 272 32.53 -3.85 -7.18
C SER A 272 31.94 -4.44 -5.91
N SER A 273 31.34 -3.57 -5.11
CA SER A 273 30.67 -3.93 -3.85
C SER A 273 29.48 -3.00 -3.62
N TYR A 274 28.42 -3.53 -3.02
CA TYR A 274 27.30 -2.70 -2.59
C TYR A 274 27.57 -2.07 -1.23
N GLU A 275 27.30 -0.79 -1.14
CA GLU A 275 27.23 -0.03 0.10
C GLU A 275 25.81 0.57 0.17
N GLY A 276 24.94 -0.04 0.97
CA GLY A 276 23.50 0.26 0.93
C GLY A 276 22.89 -0.05 -0.46
N ASN A 277 22.23 0.95 -1.06
CA ASN A 277 21.63 0.84 -2.39
C ASN A 277 22.57 1.30 -3.53
N THR A 278 23.79 1.71 -3.20
CA THR A 278 24.77 2.19 -4.18
C THR A 278 25.82 1.12 -4.46
N LEU A 279 26.19 0.99 -5.73
CA LEU A 279 27.28 0.13 -6.17
C LEU A 279 28.56 0.97 -6.23
N VAL A 280 29.53 0.61 -5.41
CA VAL A 280 30.87 1.21 -5.42
C VAL A 280 31.76 0.38 -6.33
N ILE A 281 32.34 1.01 -7.35
CA ILE A 281 33.27 0.41 -8.30
C ILE A 281 34.65 0.97 -8.05
N LYS A 282 35.61 0.10 -7.72
CA LYS A 282 37.03 0.45 -7.56
C LYS A 282 37.81 -0.08 -8.75
N TYR A 283 38.68 0.74 -9.33
CA TYR A 283 39.42 0.40 -10.54
C TYR A 283 40.80 1.09 -10.58
N ASN A 284 41.73 0.48 -11.30
CA ASN A 284 43.04 1.07 -11.62
C ASN A 284 42.98 1.70 -13.01
N ASP A 285 43.30 2.99 -13.09
CA ASP A 285 43.29 3.81 -14.31
C ASP A 285 44.70 4.12 -14.86
N GLU A 286 45.76 3.51 -14.34
CA GLU A 286 47.16 3.80 -14.68
C GLU A 286 47.45 3.75 -16.19
N TYR A 287 46.86 2.78 -16.90
CA TYR A 287 47.04 2.58 -18.34
C TYR A 287 46.00 3.30 -19.22
N CYS A 288 45.18 4.17 -18.63
CA CYS A 288 44.21 4.98 -19.36
C CYS A 288 44.84 6.34 -19.71
N TYR A 289 44.89 6.65 -21.02
CA TYR A 289 45.41 7.91 -21.55
C TYR A 289 44.45 9.06 -21.31
N GLU A 290 44.96 10.25 -20.97
CA GLU A 290 44.14 11.44 -20.63
C GLU A 290 43.44 12.07 -21.85
N ASP A 291 43.95 11.80 -23.05
CA ASP A 291 43.38 12.28 -24.32
C ASP A 291 42.27 11.35 -24.84
N ASP A 292 42.12 10.16 -24.25
CA ASP A 292 41.10 9.18 -24.63
C ASP A 292 39.81 9.36 -23.82
N GLN A 293 38.67 9.05 -24.45
CA GLN A 293 37.40 8.95 -23.75
C GLN A 293 37.33 7.64 -22.96
N ASN A 294 37.85 7.65 -21.73
CA ASN A 294 37.90 6.45 -20.88
C ASN A 294 36.56 6.16 -20.24
N TRP A 295 36.13 4.90 -20.25
CA TRP A 295 34.84 4.50 -19.71
C TRP A 295 34.81 3.14 -19.01
N ILE A 296 33.90 3.01 -18.04
CA ILE A 296 33.44 1.75 -17.46
C ILE A 296 31.95 1.59 -17.81
N GLU A 297 31.59 0.51 -18.49
CA GLU A 297 30.21 0.14 -18.77
C GLU A 297 29.71 -0.82 -17.70
N VAL A 298 28.61 -0.45 -17.05
CA VAL A 298 27.92 -1.25 -16.04
C VAL A 298 26.59 -1.72 -16.61
N ARG A 299 26.31 -3.03 -16.50
CA ARG A 299 25.09 -3.65 -17.06
C ARG A 299 24.36 -4.46 -15.99
N PHE A 300 23.14 -4.06 -15.67
CA PHE A 300 22.25 -4.75 -14.75
C PHE A 300 21.22 -5.57 -15.52
N ARG A 301 20.93 -6.79 -15.07
CA ARG A 301 19.87 -7.60 -15.69
C ARG A 301 18.51 -7.13 -15.16
N ALA A 302 17.54 -7.01 -16.05
CA ALA A 302 16.19 -6.56 -15.73
C ALA A 302 15.20 -7.38 -16.56
N GLY A 303 14.61 -8.40 -15.94
CA GLY A 303 13.85 -9.43 -16.64
C GLY A 303 14.71 -10.11 -17.73
N ASN A 304 14.25 -10.01 -18.99
CA ASN A 304 14.91 -10.61 -20.16
C ASN A 304 15.86 -9.65 -20.89
N LYS A 305 16.10 -8.44 -20.36
CA LYS A 305 17.00 -7.44 -20.96
C LYS A 305 18.07 -6.96 -19.98
N TYR A 306 18.96 -6.10 -20.47
CA TYR A 306 19.97 -5.42 -19.67
C TYR A 306 19.77 -3.91 -19.70
N ILE A 307 19.85 -3.27 -18.55
CA ILE A 307 19.97 -1.82 -18.41
C ILE A 307 21.47 -1.53 -18.33
N SER A 308 21.97 -0.64 -19.19
CA SER A 308 23.41 -0.40 -19.35
C SER A 308 23.74 1.09 -19.27
N GLY A 309 24.85 1.44 -18.61
CA GLY A 309 25.28 2.82 -18.43
C GLY A 309 26.81 2.92 -18.47
N LYS A 310 27.33 4.02 -19.03
CA LYS A 310 28.76 4.30 -19.11
C LYS A 310 29.17 5.38 -18.12
N ILE A 311 30.17 5.06 -17.33
CA ILE A 311 30.87 5.93 -16.39
C ILE A 311 32.11 6.43 -17.10
N TYR A 312 32.29 7.74 -17.24
CA TYR A 312 33.46 8.32 -17.87
C TYR A 312 34.44 8.84 -16.82
N PHE A 313 35.74 8.76 -17.08
CA PHE A 313 36.78 9.19 -16.13
C PHE A 313 38.05 9.65 -16.86
N LYS A 314 38.95 10.36 -16.17
CA LYS A 314 40.20 10.89 -16.75
C LYS A 314 39.99 11.77 -18.00
N ASN A 315 38.80 12.32 -18.18
CA ASN A 315 38.57 13.30 -19.23
C ASN A 315 39.15 14.64 -18.76
N ASN A 316 39.90 15.33 -19.62
CA ASN A 316 40.42 16.69 -19.39
C ASN A 316 39.33 17.78 -19.27
N VAL A 317 38.10 17.41 -18.89
CA VAL A 317 36.95 18.28 -18.76
C VAL A 317 36.21 17.93 -17.49
N ASP A 318 36.71 18.42 -16.35
CA ASP A 318 35.93 18.57 -15.10
C ASP A 318 36.60 19.65 -14.25
N ILE A 319 36.44 20.91 -14.66
CA ILE A 319 36.66 22.06 -13.76
C ILE A 319 35.30 22.37 -13.12
N SER A 320 35.22 22.26 -11.79
CA SER A 320 33.97 22.54 -11.08
C SER A 320 34.12 23.59 -9.98
N ILE A 321 33.10 24.42 -9.81
CA ILE A 321 32.93 25.25 -8.61
C ILE A 321 31.79 24.64 -7.81
N THR A 322 32.06 24.33 -6.54
CA THR A 322 31.08 23.80 -5.59
C THR A 322 30.94 24.74 -4.42
N GLY A 323 29.84 24.67 -3.68
CA GLY A 323 29.67 25.47 -2.48
C GLY A 323 28.30 25.32 -1.84
N VAL A 324 28.15 25.84 -0.65
CA VAL A 324 26.88 25.91 0.07
C VAL A 324 26.44 27.36 0.18
N VAL A 325 25.18 27.63 -0.16
CA VAL A 325 24.53 28.90 0.19
C VAL A 325 23.92 28.76 1.58
N SER A 326 24.21 29.65 2.51
CA SER A 326 23.72 29.62 3.89
C SER A 326 23.14 30.94 4.35
N ASP A 327 22.33 30.91 5.40
CA ASP A 327 21.83 32.09 6.09
C ASP A 327 22.93 32.66 7.00
N ALA A 328 23.25 33.94 6.85
CA ALA A 328 24.37 34.58 7.55
C ALA A 328 24.14 34.69 9.08
N ALA A 329 22.89 34.71 9.53
CA ALA A 329 22.56 34.83 10.95
C ALA A 329 22.56 33.48 11.66
N THR A 330 22.07 32.44 10.99
CA THR A 330 21.85 31.11 11.60
C THR A 330 22.86 30.05 11.17
N GLY A 331 23.61 30.29 10.09
CA GLY A 331 24.53 29.32 9.48
C GLY A 331 23.84 28.17 8.76
N GLN A 332 22.51 28.13 8.71
CA GLN A 332 21.73 27.05 8.09
C GLN A 332 21.79 27.11 6.56
N PRO A 333 21.81 25.97 5.85
CA PRO A 333 21.83 25.95 4.40
C PRO A 333 20.53 26.50 3.80
N LEU A 334 20.64 27.31 2.74
CA LEU A 334 19.53 27.91 2.02
C LEU A 334 19.20 27.11 0.76
N PRO A 335 18.08 26.34 0.75
CA PRO A 335 17.65 25.63 -0.44
C PRO A 335 16.98 26.55 -1.45
N TYR A 336 16.99 26.16 -2.73
CA TYR A 336 16.32 26.89 -3.81
C TYR A 336 16.82 28.34 -4.03
N ALA A 337 18.05 28.65 -3.63
CA ALA A 337 18.72 29.89 -4.02
C ALA A 337 19.21 29.75 -5.47
N ARG A 338 18.97 30.78 -6.30
CA ARG A 338 19.44 30.80 -7.68
C ARG A 338 20.85 31.38 -7.73
N LEU A 339 21.79 30.63 -8.28
CA LEU A 339 23.15 31.09 -8.52
C LEU A 339 23.38 31.41 -10.00
N THR A 340 24.18 32.44 -10.25
CA THR A 340 24.64 32.85 -11.58
C THR A 340 26.15 32.97 -11.59
N LEU A 341 26.80 32.38 -12.59
CA LEU A 341 28.25 32.40 -12.76
C LEU A 341 28.65 33.47 -13.80
N ILE A 342 29.59 34.34 -13.46
CA ILE A 342 30.06 35.45 -14.32
C ILE A 342 31.60 35.40 -14.42
N PRO A 343 32.21 35.40 -15.62
CA PRO A 343 31.58 35.40 -16.95
C PRO A 343 30.96 34.04 -17.31
N GLY A 344 30.07 34.03 -18.31
CA GLY A 344 29.49 32.80 -18.87
C GLY A 344 27.98 32.62 -18.63
N GLY A 345 27.40 33.31 -17.63
CA GLY A 345 25.95 33.41 -17.43
C GLY A 345 25.25 32.10 -17.08
N LYS A 346 25.99 31.01 -16.81
CA LYS A 346 25.43 29.72 -16.36
C LYS A 346 24.68 29.93 -15.06
N THR A 347 23.53 29.27 -14.89
CA THR A 347 22.74 29.33 -13.66
C THR A 347 22.42 27.95 -13.11
N VAL A 348 22.49 27.81 -11.79
CA VAL A 348 22.07 26.60 -11.06
C VAL A 348 21.23 27.00 -9.85
N THR A 349 20.51 26.05 -9.27
CA THR A 349 19.69 26.28 -8.07
C THR A 349 20.17 25.36 -6.96
N THR A 350 20.30 25.86 -5.73
CA THR A 350 20.76 25.03 -4.62
C THR A 350 19.80 23.88 -4.31
N GLY A 351 20.37 22.71 -3.99
CA GLY A 351 19.63 21.57 -3.46
C GLY A 351 19.10 21.82 -2.04
N ARG A 352 18.38 20.85 -1.46
CA ARG A 352 17.78 20.98 -0.12
C ARG A 352 18.78 21.18 1.02
N ASN A 353 20.02 20.77 0.80
CA ASN A 353 21.17 20.95 1.70
C ASN A 353 21.97 22.24 1.42
N GLY A 354 21.44 23.15 0.59
CA GLY A 354 22.12 24.41 0.21
C GLY A 354 23.28 24.24 -0.77
N LEU A 355 23.60 23.01 -1.18
CA LEU A 355 24.71 22.72 -2.09
C LEU A 355 24.39 23.17 -3.52
N TYR A 356 25.39 23.72 -4.20
CA TYR A 356 25.39 23.93 -5.63
C TYR A 356 26.67 23.41 -6.28
N VAL A 357 26.59 23.13 -7.58
CA VAL A 357 27.72 22.67 -8.40
C VAL A 357 27.62 23.29 -9.79
N PHE A 358 28.69 23.91 -10.25
CA PHE A 358 28.90 24.28 -11.65
C PHE A 358 29.97 23.38 -12.25
N ASN A 359 29.64 22.59 -13.26
CA ASN A 359 30.57 21.71 -13.98
C ASN A 359 30.97 22.32 -15.33
N ASP A 360 31.99 21.72 -15.96
CA ASP A 360 32.47 22.04 -17.30
C ASP A 360 32.85 23.52 -17.46
N LEU A 361 33.65 24.03 -16.52
CA LEU A 361 34.17 25.39 -16.58
C LEU A 361 35.50 25.43 -17.34
N ALA A 362 35.80 26.57 -17.96
CA ALA A 362 37.14 26.85 -18.46
C ALA A 362 38.01 27.39 -17.31
N SER A 363 39.34 27.25 -17.39
CA SER A 363 40.23 27.90 -16.41
C SER A 363 40.05 29.42 -16.48
N GLY A 364 39.96 30.05 -15.30
CA GLY A 364 39.63 31.47 -15.21
C GLY A 364 39.15 31.87 -13.82
N THR A 365 38.93 33.17 -13.64
CA THR A 365 38.34 33.73 -12.42
C THR A 365 36.86 33.99 -12.66
N TYR A 366 36.02 33.47 -11.78
CA TYR A 366 34.58 33.61 -11.84
C TYR A 366 34.03 34.28 -10.58
N SER A 367 33.03 35.12 -10.77
CA SER A 367 32.10 35.62 -9.78
C SER A 367 30.89 34.68 -9.71
N VAL A 368 30.60 34.17 -8.51
CA VAL A 368 29.38 33.39 -8.23
C VAL A 368 28.42 34.28 -7.45
N GLN A 369 27.31 34.67 -8.08
CA GLN A 369 26.27 35.50 -7.47
C GLN A 369 25.07 34.64 -7.08
N ALA A 370 24.62 34.72 -5.82
CA ALA A 370 23.46 34.01 -5.32
C ALA A 370 22.32 34.99 -4.98
N VAL A 371 21.11 34.66 -5.43
CA VAL A 371 19.89 35.42 -5.17
C VAL A 371 18.81 34.48 -4.64
N LYS A 372 18.12 34.91 -3.58
CA LYS A 372 16.97 34.21 -3.00
C LYS A 372 15.93 35.23 -2.53
N ASN A 373 14.65 34.94 -2.73
CA ASN A 373 13.58 35.82 -2.27
C ASN A 373 13.61 35.96 -0.73
N GLY A 374 13.52 37.19 -0.22
CA GLY A 374 13.64 37.51 1.21
C GLY A 374 15.08 37.65 1.75
N TYR A 375 16.08 37.61 0.86
CA TYR A 375 17.49 37.75 1.19
C TYR A 375 18.17 38.76 0.26
N SER A 376 19.09 39.54 0.82
CA SER A 376 20.01 40.36 0.05
C SER A 376 20.97 39.48 -0.75
N ALA A 377 21.21 39.83 -2.02
CA ALA A 377 22.08 39.06 -2.90
C ALA A 377 23.53 39.02 -2.36
N GLY A 378 24.18 37.87 -2.53
CA GLY A 378 25.57 37.65 -2.09
C GLY A 378 26.45 37.21 -3.26
N GLU A 379 27.74 37.48 -3.18
CA GLU A 379 28.71 37.16 -4.22
C GLU A 379 30.04 36.67 -3.63
N VAL A 380 30.67 35.71 -4.30
CA VAL A 380 32.03 35.24 -3.98
C VAL A 380 32.85 35.08 -5.26
N GLN A 381 34.14 35.38 -5.18
CA GLN A 381 35.09 35.18 -6.28
C GLN A 381 35.78 33.82 -6.14
N ALA A 382 35.86 33.07 -7.23
CA ALA A 382 36.52 31.77 -7.29
C ALA A 382 37.43 31.71 -8.53
N SER A 383 38.72 31.46 -8.31
CA SER A 383 39.69 31.21 -9.37
C SER A 383 39.89 29.72 -9.55
N VAL A 384 39.58 29.19 -10.73
CA VAL A 384 39.72 27.78 -11.08
C VAL A 384 40.79 27.59 -12.14
N ILE A 385 41.62 26.56 -11.98
CA ILE A 385 42.58 26.09 -12.99
C ILE A 385 42.23 24.66 -13.41
N SER A 386 42.78 24.18 -14.52
CA SER A 386 42.45 22.86 -15.08
C SER A 386 42.58 21.74 -14.03
N GLY A 387 41.58 20.87 -13.96
CA GLY A 387 41.55 19.72 -13.05
C GLY A 387 41.30 20.05 -11.58
N THR A 388 40.85 21.26 -11.24
CA THR A 388 40.53 21.64 -9.85
C THR A 388 39.02 21.77 -9.61
N THR A 389 38.60 21.27 -8.46
CA THR A 389 37.31 21.62 -7.86
C THR A 389 37.55 22.68 -6.80
N VAL A 390 36.94 23.85 -6.95
CA VAL A 390 37.09 24.96 -5.99
C VAL A 390 35.81 25.10 -5.19
N ARG A 391 35.96 25.16 -3.86
CA ARG A 391 34.85 25.39 -2.94
C ARG A 391 34.67 26.88 -2.67
N ALA A 392 33.46 27.38 -2.85
CA ALA A 392 33.08 28.77 -2.69
C ALA A 392 31.75 28.86 -1.94
N ASP A 393 31.78 28.96 -0.61
CA ASP A 393 30.56 29.07 0.19
C ASP A 393 30.05 30.52 0.21
N ILE A 394 28.72 30.72 0.20
CA ILE A 394 28.10 32.05 0.14
C ILE A 394 27.09 32.19 1.29
N SER A 395 27.24 33.20 2.13
CA SER A 395 26.24 33.50 3.16
C SER A 395 25.38 34.70 2.73
N LEU A 396 24.06 34.54 2.78
CA LEU A 396 23.09 35.59 2.47
C LEU A 396 22.50 36.16 3.75
N THR A 397 22.37 37.48 3.81
CA THR A 397 21.73 38.15 4.95
C THR A 397 20.24 38.30 4.65
N SER A 398 19.38 37.89 5.57
CA SER A 398 17.94 38.09 5.42
C SER A 398 17.60 39.58 5.45
N ASP A 399 16.63 40.01 4.64
CA ASP A 399 16.25 41.42 4.55
C ASP A 399 15.54 41.96 5.81
N GLY A 400 15.33 41.10 6.82
CA GLY A 400 14.81 41.46 8.14
C GLY A 400 15.62 40.81 9.26
N SER A 401 16.60 41.53 9.81
CA SER A 401 17.34 41.10 11.01
C SER A 401 17.54 42.26 12.00
N ALA A 402 16.97 42.11 13.20
CA ALA A 402 17.53 42.53 14.49
C ALA A 402 17.09 41.45 15.49
N SER A 403 17.90 40.80 16.31
CA SER A 403 19.11 41.20 17.03
C SER A 403 19.90 39.97 17.50
N GLN A 404 21.22 40.09 17.61
CA GLN A 404 22.16 39.11 18.19
C GLN A 404 22.20 39.14 19.74
N GLN A 405 22.64 38.03 20.37
CA GLN A 405 23.82 37.83 21.26
C GLN A 405 23.56 36.80 22.39
N PRO A 406 24.57 36.21 23.08
CA PRO A 406 25.82 35.55 22.67
C PRO A 406 25.98 34.11 23.26
N ALA A 407 27.04 33.42 22.82
CA ALA A 407 27.55 32.13 23.31
C ALA A 407 27.84 32.06 24.83
N VAL A 408 27.62 30.87 25.41
CA VAL A 408 28.22 30.44 26.70
C VAL A 408 28.91 29.09 26.50
N GLN A 409 30.20 29.04 26.88
CA GLN A 409 31.10 27.88 26.84
C GLN A 409 30.97 26.99 28.12
N PRO A 410 31.51 25.75 28.12
CA PRO A 410 31.14 24.66 29.03
C PRO A 410 32.08 24.47 30.25
N HIS A 411 31.59 23.79 31.30
CA HIS A 411 32.27 22.85 32.25
C HIS A 411 31.56 22.80 33.65
N PRO A 412 31.83 21.83 34.56
CA PRO A 412 32.08 20.37 34.44
C PRO A 412 31.22 19.50 35.42
N THR A 413 31.21 18.18 35.14
CA THR A 413 31.05 16.96 35.98
C THR A 413 30.64 17.04 37.47
N ALA A 414 29.64 16.23 37.90
CA ALA A 414 29.81 15.20 38.96
C ALA A 414 28.55 14.38 39.33
N ALA A 415 28.78 13.06 39.40
CA ALA A 415 28.31 12.07 40.38
C ALA A 415 26.85 11.54 40.39
N ALA A 416 26.76 10.23 40.19
CA ALA A 416 25.63 9.34 40.52
C ALA A 416 25.38 9.25 42.04
N PRO A 417 24.21 8.69 42.43
CA PRO A 417 24.28 7.45 43.22
C PRO A 417 23.25 6.35 42.84
N VAL A 418 23.80 5.13 42.81
CA VAL A 418 23.38 3.81 43.32
C VAL A 418 21.90 3.34 43.28
N GLN A 419 21.80 2.10 42.78
CA GLN A 419 20.70 1.16 42.63
C GLN A 419 19.85 0.87 43.88
N GLU A 420 18.56 0.62 43.66
CA GLU A 420 17.78 -0.39 44.40
C GLU A 420 17.21 -1.42 43.42
N THR A 421 17.60 -2.67 43.63
CA THR A 421 17.13 -3.87 42.93
C THR A 421 15.75 -4.28 43.42
N VAL A 422 14.80 -4.42 42.49
CA VAL A 422 13.64 -5.32 42.67
C VAL A 422 13.54 -6.23 41.45
N THR A 423 13.89 -7.49 41.67
CA THR A 423 13.66 -8.62 40.77
C THR A 423 12.20 -9.04 40.83
N ALA A 424 11.53 -9.14 39.69
CA ALA A 424 10.75 -10.34 39.28
C ALA A 424 9.83 -10.03 38.10
N ALA A 425 10.01 -10.77 37.00
CA ALA A 425 9.05 -11.74 36.46
C ALA A 425 9.23 -11.88 34.94
N THR A 426 9.87 -12.98 34.54
CA THR A 426 10.03 -13.39 33.15
C THR A 426 8.65 -13.64 32.52
N LYS A 427 8.23 -12.80 31.57
CA LYS A 427 7.11 -13.06 30.65
C LYS A 427 7.64 -13.58 29.31
N PRO A 428 6.90 -14.47 28.62
CA PRO A 428 7.37 -15.11 27.39
C PRO A 428 7.49 -14.06 26.27
N SER A 429 8.69 -13.91 25.70
CA SER A 429 8.96 -12.99 24.60
C SER A 429 8.36 -13.52 23.30
N GLN A 430 7.10 -13.20 23.04
CA GLN A 430 6.64 -13.09 21.65
C GLN A 430 7.01 -11.69 21.16
N ASP A 431 7.81 -11.63 20.11
CA ASP A 431 8.18 -10.40 19.43
C ASP A 431 6.89 -9.63 19.02
N PRO A 432 6.69 -8.37 19.49
CA PRO A 432 5.44 -7.64 19.25
C PRO A 432 5.19 -7.34 17.76
N LEU A 433 6.17 -7.58 16.89
CA LEU A 433 6.07 -7.47 15.44
C LEU A 433 4.85 -8.21 14.83
N ASN A 434 4.50 -9.37 15.38
CA ASN A 434 3.40 -10.19 14.86
C ASN A 434 2.05 -9.94 15.56
N THR A 435 2.03 -9.16 16.63
CA THR A 435 0.79 -8.78 17.32
C THR A 435 -0.08 -7.94 16.39
N VAL A 436 -1.31 -8.39 16.12
CA VAL A 436 -2.28 -7.70 15.24
C VAL A 436 -1.64 -7.33 13.88
N ARG A 437 -1.01 -8.30 13.21
CA ARG A 437 -0.31 -8.09 11.92
C ARG A 437 -1.25 -7.73 10.77
N ASN A 438 -2.50 -8.19 10.82
CA ASN A 438 -3.48 -7.98 9.75
C ASN A 438 -3.80 -6.50 9.54
N GLY A 439 -3.54 -6.00 8.32
CA GLY A 439 -3.74 -4.59 7.96
C GLY A 439 -2.67 -3.61 8.48
N LEU A 440 -1.59 -4.11 9.10
CA LEU A 440 -0.49 -3.27 9.60
C LEU A 440 0.39 -2.80 8.44
N ALA A 441 0.26 -1.53 8.07
CA ALA A 441 0.93 -0.91 6.92
C ALA A 441 2.36 -0.43 7.23
N ALA A 442 2.60 0.06 8.45
CA ALA A 442 3.92 0.48 8.90
C ALA A 442 4.06 0.28 10.42
N TYR A 443 5.27 -0.03 10.88
CA TYR A 443 5.60 -0.20 12.30
C TYR A 443 7.02 0.28 12.55
N PHE A 444 7.19 1.35 13.32
CA PHE A 444 8.47 2.00 13.60
C PHE A 444 8.78 1.88 15.09
N ARG A 445 9.85 1.15 15.41
CA ARG A 445 10.35 0.99 16.79
C ARG A 445 11.29 2.11 17.23
N PHE A 446 11.79 2.93 16.31
CA PHE A 446 12.78 3.96 16.58
C PHE A 446 14.05 3.47 17.32
N ASN A 447 14.39 2.19 17.18
CA ASN A 447 15.58 1.60 17.80
C ASN A 447 16.84 1.86 16.95
N GLY A 448 17.35 3.10 17.01
CA GLY A 448 18.52 3.56 16.26
C GLY A 448 18.26 3.74 14.74
N THR A 449 17.02 3.53 14.31
CA THR A 449 16.58 3.69 12.92
C THR A 449 15.15 4.20 12.84
N THR A 450 14.84 4.93 11.77
CA THR A 450 13.47 5.37 11.42
C THR A 450 12.82 4.48 10.37
N ARG A 451 13.38 3.28 10.14
CA ARG A 451 12.85 2.30 9.19
C ARG A 451 11.70 1.51 9.80
N SER A 452 10.68 1.25 8.99
CA SER A 452 9.57 0.38 9.36
C SER A 452 10.04 -1.08 9.40
N GLU A 453 9.59 -1.84 10.40
CA GLU A 453 9.84 -3.29 10.55
C GLU A 453 9.07 -4.12 9.50
N VAL A 454 7.95 -3.57 9.03
CA VAL A 454 6.97 -4.30 8.21
C VAL A 454 6.85 -3.82 6.78
N SER A 455 7.58 -2.77 6.40
CA SER A 455 7.48 -2.11 5.09
C SER A 455 8.81 -1.44 4.75
N ALA A 456 9.00 -1.07 3.48
CA ALA A 456 10.18 -0.33 3.04
C ALA A 456 10.17 1.16 3.45
N VAL A 457 9.17 1.62 4.21
CA VAL A 457 9.07 3.03 4.61
C VAL A 457 10.20 3.37 5.58
N GLN A 458 10.88 4.47 5.31
CA GLN A 458 11.85 5.08 6.20
C GLN A 458 11.46 6.54 6.47
N GLY A 459 11.41 6.92 7.73
CA GLY A 459 11.19 8.30 8.13
C GLY A 459 12.43 9.13 7.88
N ASN A 460 12.26 10.34 7.34
CA ASN A 460 13.35 11.29 7.16
C ASN A 460 13.39 12.22 8.39
N PRO A 461 14.44 12.15 9.22
CA PRO A 461 14.64 13.11 10.31
C PRO A 461 14.80 14.53 9.73
N VAL A 462 14.13 15.51 10.33
CA VAL A 462 14.25 16.94 9.98
C VAL A 462 14.59 17.69 11.26
N ASN A 463 15.55 18.63 11.16
CA ASN A 463 16.14 19.36 12.30
C ASN A 463 16.71 18.42 13.40
N ASN A 464 17.22 17.26 12.99
CA ASN A 464 17.98 16.32 13.82
C ASN A 464 17.29 15.89 15.13
N PRO A 465 16.13 15.20 15.09
CA PRO A 465 15.55 14.58 16.28
C PRO A 465 16.53 13.58 16.92
N GLN A 466 16.49 13.46 18.25
CA GLN A 466 17.48 12.70 19.03
C GLN A 466 16.96 11.32 19.41
N TYR A 467 17.83 10.32 19.54
CA TYR A 467 17.44 9.06 20.16
C TYR A 467 17.51 9.16 21.69
N THR A 468 16.51 8.60 22.37
CA THR A 468 16.37 8.56 23.83
C THR A 468 16.03 7.14 24.30
N THR A 469 15.78 6.93 25.60
CA THR A 469 15.28 5.65 26.14
C THR A 469 13.77 5.51 25.92
N GLY A 470 13.38 4.42 25.25
CA GLY A 470 12.01 4.03 24.92
C GLY A 470 11.23 3.42 26.08
N ALA A 471 9.96 3.09 25.83
CA ALA A 471 9.03 2.62 26.84
C ALA A 471 9.36 1.20 27.34
N ASP A 472 9.90 0.36 26.46
CA ASP A 472 10.30 -1.03 26.71
C ASP A 472 11.80 -1.16 27.08
N GLY A 473 12.50 -0.03 27.25
CA GLY A 473 13.94 0.02 27.48
C GLY A 473 14.81 -0.01 26.22
N THR A 474 14.22 -0.05 25.02
CA THR A 474 14.93 0.16 23.74
C THR A 474 15.16 1.65 23.47
N GLN A 475 15.46 2.05 22.23
CA GLN A 475 15.58 3.47 21.88
C GLN A 475 14.26 4.00 21.31
N ALA A 476 13.94 5.24 21.67
CA ALA A 476 12.83 6.01 21.13
C ALA A 476 13.34 7.29 20.44
N ILE A 477 12.46 8.02 19.76
CA ILE A 477 12.81 9.30 19.15
C ILE A 477 12.26 10.48 19.96
N ALA A 478 13.12 11.44 20.26
CA ALA A 478 12.78 12.71 20.90
C ALA A 478 12.69 13.81 19.82
N VAL A 479 11.61 14.60 19.89
CA VAL A 479 11.40 15.80 19.09
C VAL A 479 11.21 17.01 20.02
N SER A 480 11.63 18.19 19.56
CA SER A 480 11.55 19.43 20.31
C SER A 480 10.85 20.53 19.54
N SER A 481 10.09 21.33 20.28
CA SER A 481 9.47 22.56 19.79
C SER A 481 10.48 23.65 19.48
N ILE A 482 11.64 23.64 20.16
CA ILE A 482 12.68 24.68 20.06
C ILE A 482 13.36 24.65 18.69
N ASP A 483 13.74 23.46 18.23
CA ASP A 483 14.37 23.25 16.92
C ASP A 483 13.34 22.85 15.84
N GLY A 484 12.10 22.59 16.23
CA GLY A 484 11.04 22.14 15.34
C GLY A 484 11.34 20.76 14.74
N SER A 485 12.08 19.92 15.46
CA SER A 485 12.44 18.58 14.98
C SER A 485 11.23 17.69 14.75
N GLN A 486 11.33 16.87 13.71
CA GLN A 486 10.25 15.99 13.27
C GLN A 486 10.80 14.78 12.52
N ILE A 487 9.93 13.79 12.34
CA ILE A 487 10.11 12.74 11.34
C ILE A 487 9.10 12.94 10.21
N SER A 488 9.61 13.15 9.00
CA SER A 488 8.80 13.21 7.79
C SER A 488 8.89 11.88 7.04
N PHE A 489 7.81 11.12 7.03
CA PHE A 489 7.70 9.90 6.24
C PHE A 489 7.23 10.27 4.83
N PRO A 490 8.00 9.96 3.76
CA PRO A 490 7.67 10.34 2.39
C PRO A 490 6.56 9.47 1.77
N LYS A 491 5.56 9.07 2.57
CA LYS A 491 4.33 8.38 2.19
C LYS A 491 3.20 8.84 3.11
N PRO A 492 1.93 8.92 2.64
CA PRO A 492 0.80 9.35 3.46
C PRO A 492 0.48 8.40 4.63
N LEU A 493 0.92 7.13 4.56
CA LEU A 493 0.73 6.03 5.54
C LEU A 493 -0.72 5.66 5.89
N ILE A 494 -1.66 6.60 5.79
CA ILE A 494 -3.10 6.39 5.88
C ILE A 494 -3.67 6.44 4.46
N ALA A 495 -4.53 5.48 4.11
CA ALA A 495 -5.11 5.37 2.79
C ALA A 495 -6.15 6.46 2.55
N TYR A 496 -6.24 6.91 1.30
CA TYR A 496 -7.14 7.97 0.88
C TYR A 496 -7.83 7.61 -0.45
N PRO A 497 -9.15 7.83 -0.63
CA PRO A 497 -10.15 8.23 0.36
C PRO A 497 -10.55 7.04 1.22
N ASN A 498 -10.10 6.98 2.48
CA ASN A 498 -10.57 5.98 3.42
C ASN A 498 -10.84 6.63 4.77
N MET A 499 -12.02 6.33 5.31
CA MET A 499 -12.52 6.81 6.60
C MET A 499 -12.34 5.77 7.71
N ASN A 500 -11.62 4.66 7.43
CA ASN A 500 -11.24 3.65 8.39
C ASN A 500 -9.71 3.59 8.48
N TYR A 501 -9.14 3.90 9.65
CA TYR A 501 -7.70 3.77 9.90
C TYR A 501 -7.42 3.73 11.40
N SER A 502 -6.24 3.27 11.79
CA SER A 502 -5.77 3.30 13.18
C SER A 502 -4.31 3.70 13.26
N VAL A 503 -4.00 4.58 14.20
CA VAL A 503 -2.63 5.03 14.51
C VAL A 503 -2.39 4.73 15.99
N THR A 504 -1.38 3.92 16.30
CA THR A 504 -0.99 3.62 17.70
C THR A 504 0.47 3.96 17.91
N PHE A 505 0.83 4.49 19.07
CA PHE A 505 2.20 4.84 19.42
C PHE A 505 2.33 5.04 20.93
N TRP A 506 3.53 4.86 21.45
CA TRP A 506 3.88 5.33 22.78
C TRP A 506 4.34 6.78 22.70
N MET A 507 3.93 7.56 23.68
CA MET A 507 4.26 8.98 23.78
C MET A 507 4.70 9.34 25.20
N LYS A 508 5.72 10.19 25.34
CA LYS A 508 6.18 10.75 26.61
C LYS A 508 6.41 12.24 26.51
N GLY A 509 5.69 13.00 27.35
CA GLY A 509 5.67 14.46 27.33
C GLY A 509 4.53 14.97 26.45
N PHE A 510 3.57 15.66 27.07
CA PHE A 510 2.29 16.04 26.44
C PHE A 510 2.16 17.55 26.31
N SER A 511 3.18 18.21 25.77
CA SER A 511 3.11 19.64 25.47
C SER A 511 2.10 19.91 24.34
N ASP A 512 1.58 21.13 24.31
CA ASP A 512 0.69 21.58 23.24
C ASP A 512 1.46 21.65 21.91
N GLY A 513 0.85 21.16 20.83
CA GLY A 513 1.46 21.16 19.51
C GLY A 513 0.95 20.07 18.58
N HIS A 514 1.61 19.97 17.42
CA HIS A 514 1.33 19.00 16.38
C HIS A 514 1.95 17.63 16.69
N VAL A 515 1.10 16.61 16.84
CA VAL A 515 1.54 15.24 17.16
C VAL A 515 1.86 14.49 15.87
N TRP A 516 0.88 14.36 14.97
CA TRP A 516 1.09 13.78 13.64
C TRP A 516 0.04 14.26 12.64
N SER A 517 0.36 14.21 11.34
CA SER A 517 -0.59 14.49 10.27
C SER A 517 -0.24 13.83 8.95
N MET A 518 -1.24 13.66 8.09
CA MET A 518 -0.98 13.58 6.66
C MET A 518 -0.83 14.99 6.07
N ALA A 519 0.06 15.14 5.09
CA ALA A 519 0.25 16.41 4.39
C ALA A 519 0.29 16.20 2.87
N ASN A 520 -0.18 17.21 2.13
CA ASN A 520 -0.29 17.18 0.67
C ASN A 520 0.60 18.22 -0.03
N GLY A 521 1.45 18.94 0.72
CA GLY A 521 2.33 19.99 0.20
C GLY A 521 1.67 21.36 0.05
N ASP A 522 0.37 21.48 0.34
CA ASP A 522 -0.31 22.76 0.54
C ASP A 522 -0.25 23.10 2.04
N SER A 523 0.47 24.17 2.39
CA SER A 523 0.66 24.64 3.77
C SER A 523 -0.62 25.15 4.43
N ARG A 524 -1.79 24.92 3.84
CA ARG A 524 -3.08 25.17 4.48
C ARG A 524 -3.71 23.89 5.03
N PHE A 525 -3.23 22.71 4.62
CA PHE A 525 -3.95 21.46 4.80
C PHE A 525 -3.06 20.31 5.30
N ASN A 526 -3.29 19.94 6.55
CA ASN A 526 -2.75 18.73 7.17
C ASN A 526 -3.93 17.92 7.73
N GLN A 527 -4.46 16.95 6.98
CA GLN A 527 -5.57 16.09 7.42
C GLN A 527 -5.46 14.64 6.89
N PRO A 528 -5.76 13.62 7.72
CA PRO A 528 -6.10 13.74 9.12
C PRO A 528 -4.90 14.19 9.95
N LYS A 529 -5.16 14.83 11.08
CA LYS A 529 -4.14 15.35 12.00
C LYS A 529 -4.57 15.20 13.45
N LEU A 530 -3.62 14.82 14.30
CA LEU A 530 -3.74 14.85 15.75
C LEU A 530 -2.89 16.00 16.32
N THR A 531 -3.49 16.79 17.22
CA THR A 531 -2.84 17.89 17.94
C THR A 531 -3.14 17.80 19.43
N ILE A 532 -2.29 18.39 20.27
CA ILE A 532 -2.60 18.69 21.67
C ILE A 532 -2.82 20.20 21.80
N ARG A 533 -3.93 20.60 22.42
CA ARG A 533 -4.27 21.99 22.72
C ARG A 533 -4.90 22.05 24.10
N ASP A 534 -4.40 22.93 24.96
CA ASP A 534 -4.81 23.05 26.35
C ASP A 534 -4.75 21.69 27.09
N GLY A 535 -3.72 20.89 26.81
CA GLY A 535 -3.51 19.56 27.39
C GLY A 535 -4.50 18.48 26.93
N LYS A 536 -5.28 18.72 25.88
CA LYS A 536 -6.24 17.76 25.31
C LYS A 536 -5.90 17.37 23.88
N PHE A 537 -6.14 16.10 23.53
CA PHE A 537 -6.03 15.63 22.15
C PHE A 537 -7.20 16.12 21.28
N TYR A 538 -6.88 16.60 20.09
CA TYR A 538 -7.84 16.97 19.05
C TYR A 538 -7.54 16.26 17.74
N ILE A 539 -8.56 15.65 17.15
CA ILE A 539 -8.50 15.00 15.84
C ILE A 539 -9.22 15.85 14.78
N ASN A 540 -8.52 16.12 13.67
CA ASN A 540 -9.05 16.85 12.53
C ASN A 540 -9.10 15.91 11.34
N ASN A 541 -10.29 15.64 10.79
CA ASN A 541 -10.49 14.74 9.66
C ASN A 541 -10.81 15.47 8.34
N SER A 542 -10.98 16.78 8.37
CA SER A 542 -11.30 17.60 7.18
C SER A 542 -10.74 19.01 7.32
N SER A 543 -10.45 19.65 6.18
CA SER A 543 -9.90 21.00 6.10
C SER A 543 -10.85 22.11 6.56
N ASN A 544 -12.15 21.84 6.55
CA ASN A 544 -13.18 22.82 6.85
C ASN A 544 -13.58 22.86 8.34
N TYR A 545 -12.78 22.21 9.20
CA TYR A 545 -13.15 21.96 10.58
C TYR A 545 -11.95 22.05 11.53
N ASN A 546 -12.14 22.76 12.65
CA ASN A 546 -11.10 23.04 13.65
C ASN A 546 -10.73 21.84 14.54
N GLY A 547 -11.25 20.65 14.25
CA GLY A 547 -10.98 19.41 14.98
C GLY A 547 -11.95 19.19 16.15
N THR A 548 -12.14 17.93 16.51
CA THR A 548 -12.94 17.55 17.68
C THR A 548 -12.00 17.12 18.81
N GLY A 549 -12.17 17.73 19.98
CA GLY A 549 -11.38 17.40 21.17
C GLY A 549 -11.93 16.17 21.87
N PHE A 550 -11.05 15.31 22.38
CA PHE A 550 -11.40 14.18 23.23
C PHE A 550 -11.41 14.57 24.70
N THR A 551 -12.26 13.91 25.47
CA THR A 551 -12.25 13.95 26.93
C THR A 551 -11.40 12.80 27.46
N HIS A 552 -10.37 13.10 28.24
CA HIS A 552 -9.56 12.07 28.88
C HIS A 552 -9.02 12.56 30.22
N PRO A 553 -8.60 11.65 31.12
CA PRO A 553 -7.90 12.02 32.34
C PRO A 553 -6.64 12.84 32.04
N GLN A 554 -6.22 13.66 33.00
CA GLN A 554 -4.93 14.35 32.89
C GLN A 554 -3.80 13.31 32.84
N LEU A 555 -2.95 13.42 31.83
CA LEU A 555 -1.77 12.57 31.67
C LEU A 555 -0.60 13.13 32.46
N ASP A 556 0.23 12.24 33.01
CA ASP A 556 1.50 12.63 33.58
C ASP A 556 2.58 12.72 32.47
N TYR A 557 3.82 13.07 32.82
CA TYR A 557 4.90 13.21 31.84
C TYR A 557 5.66 11.90 31.55
N ASN A 558 5.12 10.74 31.95
CA ASN A 558 5.69 9.42 31.66
C ASN A 558 5.21 8.89 30.30
N TRP A 559 5.67 7.68 29.99
CA TRP A 559 5.24 6.95 28.80
C TRP A 559 3.80 6.50 28.95
N HIS A 560 2.95 6.89 27.99
CA HIS A 560 1.61 6.34 27.82
C HIS A 560 1.45 5.79 26.41
N PHE A 561 0.69 4.70 26.28
CA PHE A 561 0.29 4.18 24.98
C PHE A 561 -0.94 4.95 24.50
N ILE A 562 -0.87 5.52 23.30
CA ILE A 562 -1.95 6.28 22.67
C ILE A 562 -2.40 5.54 21.42
N ALA A 563 -3.70 5.33 21.26
CA ALA A 563 -4.28 4.88 20.00
C ALA A 563 -5.43 5.77 19.56
N VAL A 564 -5.41 6.16 18.29
CA VAL A 564 -6.51 6.85 17.61
C VAL A 564 -7.07 5.92 16.54
N VAL A 565 -8.31 5.51 16.72
CA VAL A 565 -9.04 4.64 15.79
C VAL A 565 -10.15 5.46 15.14
N VAL A 566 -10.16 5.52 13.81
CA VAL A 566 -11.24 6.17 13.06
C VAL A 566 -12.00 5.11 12.30
N LYS A 567 -13.33 5.09 12.47
CA LYS A 567 -14.24 4.10 11.92
C LYS A 567 -15.47 4.77 11.31
N THR A 568 -15.91 4.25 10.19
CA THR A 568 -17.15 4.63 9.50
C THR A 568 -18.26 3.69 9.88
N GLU A 569 -19.37 4.24 10.37
CA GLU A 569 -20.58 3.53 10.73
C GLU A 569 -21.76 4.17 9.99
N GLY A 570 -22.19 3.52 8.90
CA GLY A 570 -23.18 4.09 7.98
C GLY A 570 -22.67 5.40 7.36
N ASN A 571 -23.36 6.51 7.64
CA ASN A 571 -23.00 7.84 7.15
C ASN A 571 -22.21 8.68 8.17
N THR A 572 -21.77 8.08 9.28
CA THR A 572 -21.06 8.78 10.35
C THR A 572 -19.64 8.26 10.48
N VAL A 573 -18.70 9.18 10.69
CA VAL A 573 -17.32 8.85 11.04
C VAL A 573 -17.12 9.10 12.52
N ILE A 574 -16.63 8.09 13.24
CA ILE A 574 -16.33 8.13 14.67
C ILE A 574 -14.82 8.05 14.85
N GLY A 575 -14.26 8.97 15.62
CA GLY A 575 -12.89 8.87 16.13
C GLY A 575 -12.93 8.42 17.58
N SER A 576 -12.13 7.43 17.93
CA SER A 576 -11.99 6.88 19.27
C SER A 576 -10.56 7.07 19.75
N LEU A 577 -10.39 7.56 20.97
CA LEU A 577 -9.11 7.69 21.66
C LEU A 577 -8.99 6.59 22.72
N TYR A 578 -7.84 5.91 22.72
CA TYR A 578 -7.47 4.96 23.75
C TYR A 578 -6.19 5.42 24.41
N ILE A 579 -6.10 5.21 25.73
CA ILE A 579 -4.92 5.49 26.54
C ILE A 579 -4.62 4.22 27.34
N ASP A 580 -3.38 3.75 27.29
CA ASP A 580 -2.90 2.56 27.99
C ASP A 580 -3.75 1.31 27.73
N GLY A 581 -4.18 1.16 26.47
CA GLY A 581 -4.98 0.03 25.99
C GLY A 581 -6.47 0.13 26.29
N VAL A 582 -6.95 1.21 26.92
CA VAL A 582 -8.34 1.40 27.32
C VAL A 582 -9.00 2.52 26.52
N LEU A 583 -10.21 2.28 25.99
CA LEU A 583 -11.02 3.31 25.34
C LEU A 583 -11.38 4.41 26.36
N VAL A 584 -10.98 5.65 26.09
CA VAL A 584 -11.27 6.79 26.98
C VAL A 584 -12.41 7.66 26.48
N ASP A 585 -12.54 7.84 25.16
CA ASP A 585 -13.60 8.65 24.56
C ASP A 585 -13.81 8.34 23.07
N SER A 586 -15.02 8.60 22.58
CA SER A 586 -15.39 8.50 21.17
C SER A 586 -16.17 9.73 20.74
N VAL A 587 -15.71 10.38 19.68
CA VAL A 587 -16.28 11.63 19.18
C VAL A 587 -16.69 11.50 17.73
N ARG A 588 -17.78 12.20 17.37
CA ARG A 588 -18.21 12.31 15.98
C ARG A 588 -17.27 13.22 15.21
N LEU A 589 -16.83 12.77 14.04
CA LEU A 589 -16.00 13.53 13.12
C LEU A 589 -16.84 14.09 11.97
N TYR A 590 -16.47 15.29 11.52
CA TYR A 590 -17.12 15.98 10.40
C TYR A 590 -16.19 16.03 9.20
N GLY A 591 -16.76 15.74 8.03
CA GLY A 591 -16.05 15.73 6.76
C GLY A 591 -15.03 14.60 6.63
N TYR A 592 -14.35 14.60 5.48
CA TYR A 592 -13.23 13.74 5.17
C TYR A 592 -12.15 14.58 4.47
N THR A 593 -10.92 14.08 4.43
CA THR A 593 -9.87 14.66 3.60
C THR A 593 -10.38 14.64 2.15
N GLU A 594 -10.27 15.72 1.38
CA GLU A 594 -10.69 15.72 -0.05
C GLU A 594 -9.49 15.69 -1.00
N ARG A 595 -8.28 15.59 -0.44
CA ARG A 595 -7.01 15.86 -1.12
C ARG A 595 -6.04 14.70 -0.96
N THR A 596 -5.42 14.32 -2.07
CA THR A 596 -4.35 13.32 -2.10
C THR A 596 -3.15 13.81 -1.29
N CYS A 597 -2.82 13.10 -0.21
CA CYS A 597 -1.65 13.39 0.62
C CYS A 597 -0.41 12.64 0.11
N THR A 598 0.77 13.21 0.34
CA THR A 598 2.05 12.70 -0.17
C THR A 598 3.00 12.25 0.94
N LYS A 599 2.76 12.67 2.19
CA LYS A 599 3.61 12.37 3.34
C LYS A 599 2.82 12.27 4.64
N PHE A 600 3.42 11.60 5.62
CA PHE A 600 3.00 11.55 7.00
C PHE A 600 4.07 12.25 7.84
N LEU A 601 3.66 13.15 8.72
CA LEU A 601 4.52 13.94 9.58
C LEU A 601 4.29 13.49 11.02
N LEU A 602 5.37 13.33 11.79
CA LEU A 602 5.36 13.03 13.21
C LEU A 602 6.20 14.09 13.94
N GLY A 603 5.57 14.84 14.84
CA GLY A 603 6.17 15.99 15.49
C GLY A 603 6.36 17.21 14.58
N GLY A 604 7.18 18.17 15.03
CA GLY A 604 7.46 19.44 14.35
C GLY A 604 6.26 20.32 14.12
N ALA A 605 6.49 21.49 13.53
CA ALA A 605 5.41 22.38 13.13
C ALA A 605 4.65 21.76 11.95
N SER A 606 3.32 21.74 12.03
CA SER A 606 2.53 21.28 10.89
C SER A 606 2.65 22.29 9.73
N GLU A 607 2.44 21.81 8.50
CA GLU A 607 2.43 22.73 7.36
C GLU A 607 1.26 23.72 7.46
N SER A 608 0.15 23.32 8.11
CA SER A 608 -1.04 24.13 8.38
C SER A 608 -0.90 25.16 9.51
N GLY A 609 0.28 25.31 10.12
CA GLY A 609 0.56 26.37 11.10
C GLY A 609 0.41 26.00 12.58
N ASP A 610 0.10 24.74 12.92
CA ASP A 610 0.17 24.26 14.31
C ASP A 610 1.62 24.17 14.78
N ASN A 611 1.85 24.60 16.02
CA ASN A 611 3.19 24.66 16.63
C ASN A 611 3.85 23.29 16.76
N ALA A 612 5.18 23.29 16.77
CA ALA A 612 5.96 22.10 17.09
C ALA A 612 5.76 21.67 18.55
N ILE A 613 5.93 20.37 18.80
CA ILE A 613 5.70 19.72 20.09
C ILE A 613 7.02 19.27 20.73
N ASP A 614 7.13 19.35 22.06
CA ASP A 614 8.16 18.68 22.85
C ASP A 614 7.62 17.33 23.35
N THR A 615 8.14 16.24 22.82
CA THR A 615 7.73 14.87 23.18
C THR A 615 8.73 13.82 22.73
N ASN A 616 8.53 12.59 23.18
CA ASN A 616 9.20 11.39 22.71
C ASN A 616 8.18 10.41 22.13
N PHE A 617 8.52 9.75 21.03
CA PHE A 617 7.70 8.74 20.37
C PHE A 617 8.40 7.39 20.33
N ASP A 618 7.62 6.34 20.53
CA ASP A 618 8.08 4.96 20.43
C ASP A 618 6.98 4.08 19.81
N ASN A 619 7.37 2.96 19.20
CA ASN A 619 6.47 1.92 18.67
C ASN A 619 5.27 2.46 17.85
N LEU A 620 5.53 3.34 16.87
CA LEU A 620 4.49 3.88 15.98
C LEU A 620 3.99 2.81 15.00
N ARG A 621 2.72 2.44 15.09
CA ARG A 621 2.02 1.55 14.15
C ARG A 621 0.94 2.28 13.38
N ILE A 622 0.86 1.99 12.08
CA ILE A 622 -0.15 2.53 11.18
C ILE A 622 -0.94 1.39 10.53
N TYR A 623 -2.25 1.41 10.70
CA TYR A 623 -3.21 0.59 9.98
C TYR A 623 -3.92 1.49 8.96
N SER A 624 -3.50 1.40 7.70
CA SER A 624 -3.79 2.44 6.69
C SER A 624 -5.25 2.52 6.26
N SER A 625 -5.98 1.41 6.31
CA SER A 625 -7.35 1.27 5.80
C SER A 625 -8.29 0.52 6.77
N ARG A 626 -7.88 0.38 8.04
CA ARG A 626 -8.53 -0.50 9.01
C ARG A 626 -8.70 0.17 10.38
N ALA A 627 -9.93 0.11 10.89
CA ALA A 627 -10.25 0.43 12.27
C ALA A 627 -10.00 -0.81 13.16
N LEU A 628 -9.14 -0.69 14.16
CA LEU A 628 -8.90 -1.75 15.14
C LEU A 628 -10.09 -1.91 16.10
N SER A 629 -10.30 -3.13 16.59
CA SER A 629 -11.21 -3.39 17.70
C SER A 629 -10.57 -3.09 19.06
N ASP A 630 -11.38 -2.90 20.10
CA ASP A 630 -10.91 -2.68 21.48
C ASP A 630 -9.94 -3.79 21.93
N GLU A 631 -10.27 -5.03 21.62
CA GLU A 631 -9.44 -6.21 21.94
C GLU A 631 -8.07 -6.15 21.27
N GLU A 632 -8.00 -5.69 20.03
CA GLU A 632 -6.76 -5.57 19.28
C GLU A 632 -5.88 -4.42 19.79
N VAL A 633 -6.49 -3.29 20.17
CA VAL A 633 -5.77 -2.19 20.81
C VAL A 633 -5.16 -2.64 22.14
N ALA A 634 -5.94 -3.37 22.95
CA ALA A 634 -5.46 -3.96 24.20
C ALA A 634 -4.34 -4.98 23.98
N GLN A 635 -4.43 -5.83 22.94
CA GLN A 635 -3.38 -6.79 22.59
C GLN A 635 -2.06 -6.10 22.23
N ILE A 636 -2.11 -5.03 21.43
CA ILE A 636 -0.91 -4.26 21.08
C ILE A 636 -0.27 -3.69 22.33
N TYR A 637 -1.05 -2.98 23.16
CA TYR A 637 -0.57 -2.41 24.43
C TYR A 637 0.10 -3.47 25.32
N MET A 638 -0.56 -4.61 25.53
CA MET A 638 -0.03 -5.69 26.39
C MET A 638 1.23 -6.35 25.84
N SER A 639 1.46 -6.28 24.52
CA SER A 639 2.67 -6.82 23.89
C SER A 639 3.87 -5.89 23.92
N GLU A 640 3.66 -4.60 24.18
CA GLU A 640 4.69 -3.55 24.15
C GLU A 640 5.00 -2.96 25.54
N LYS A 641 4.20 -3.31 26.55
CA LYS A 641 4.33 -2.84 27.93
C LYS A 641 5.44 -3.55 28.72
#